data_AF-A0A257XPZ0-F1
#
_entry.id   AF-A0A257XPZ0-F1
#
_cell.length_a   1.000
_cell.length_b   1.000
_cell.length_c   1.000
_cell.angle_alpha   90.00
_cell.angle_beta   90.00
_cell.angle_gamma   90.00
#
_symmetry.space_group_name_H-M   'P 1'
#
loop_
_entity.id
_entity.type
_entity.pdbx_description
1 polymer ?
#
loop_
_entity_poly.entity_id
_entity_poly.type
_entity_poly.pdbx_seq_one_letter_code
_entity_poly.pdbx_strand_id
1 'polypeptide(L)'
;SLAGVILRMKTLGLGDVVGFPFIDPPSTRLVSDGYQLLAELHALDEQGRLTEIGKKLGKLPLDPRIARMLLAAEQQRCVNEVLIIASALSVQDPRDRPMERAQAADEKHKLFADERSDFMGWLKLWRWYEEQVKHKKTNRQLQTLLQDHFLSPRRMREWRDIHGQLHAQVAELGLRENEKDAGYDTIHQALLTGLLGNIGFKSDDVKARAKPGEGNYQGARGIKLSIHPGSALAKKGPKWVMAAELTDTGRLLARTVAEVRPEWIEAAGRHLLTRMFIEPHWEKEGARVVAFERVSLYGITLVARRKIHYGSIDPELSRELFIRGALVAGEYDTQAKWLPHNRALVQEIEELEHKARKSGVWLDEERIFRVFDARIPADIHNGAAFEKWRQQAEVVNPKILYLQREDILGEGLGADHTLFPETMLVDGVACKLKYRFEPGHPLDGVTLQLPLYLLNRIEAAQADWLVPGLIREKLTALLKLLPKDKRRPLIPLPDTVTAFLSVAKPGEQVLTQALAAYIRKKTGTDIHPDEWSGEFLAHLKMNFSVIDDSGQELACGRDLAALRQQLGGAARITYGGGAEDSEFERTGLVEWSFGDLPEQVKFKRGGRELVGYPALVDNGESVDLRLLDTADAATGETRRGVVRLLRIALAAQFKQLDKDLSRETALALKFRNFGSADVLREALTKAIATRALMGDDDTPRKLKEFDKQKERAKPRVAVVKQALLRDVAEILDLHAQVTARLNAKPQFTAAMRDETSHLAALVPADFITATSWAHLRDLPRYLRGILKRLEKLPASEVRDSRGMASVLTLQNKFLARRSQVRGELPLALDDFRWQLEELRISLFAQELKTPYPVSAKRLDKLWDELARQPLV
;
A
#
# COMPACT_ATOMS: atom_id res chain seq x y z
N SER A 1 -14.90 16.52 59.88
CA SER A 1 -13.61 16.51 59.16
C SER A 1 -12.68 17.58 59.73
N LEU A 2 -11.35 17.37 59.77
CA LEU A 2 -10.40 18.41 60.18
C LEU A 2 -10.43 19.62 59.22
N ALA A 3 -10.78 19.41 57.94
CA ALA A 3 -10.93 20.49 56.96
C ALA A 3 -11.85 21.62 57.42
N GLY A 4 -12.95 21.30 58.12
CA GLY A 4 -13.86 22.33 58.67
C GLY A 4 -13.21 23.18 59.76
N VAL A 5 -12.37 22.57 60.61
CA VAL A 5 -11.60 23.27 61.64
C VAL A 5 -10.56 24.20 60.98
N ILE A 6 -9.81 23.68 60.01
CA ILE A 6 -8.80 24.46 59.26
C ILE A 6 -9.46 25.67 58.57
N LEU A 7 -10.59 25.46 57.92
CA LEU A 7 -11.34 26.50 57.24
C LEU A 7 -11.81 27.60 58.21
N ARG A 8 -12.34 27.19 59.37
CA ARG A 8 -12.81 28.13 60.40
C ARG A 8 -11.66 28.92 61.02
N MET A 9 -10.53 28.27 61.31
CA MET A 9 -9.32 28.93 61.81
C MET A 9 -8.81 29.98 60.84
N LYS A 10 -8.71 29.65 59.55
CA LYS A 10 -8.32 30.61 58.51
C LYS A 10 -9.31 31.76 58.36
N THR A 11 -10.61 31.48 58.48
CA THR A 11 -11.66 32.52 58.38
C THR A 11 -11.60 33.50 59.56
N LEU A 12 -11.21 33.02 60.74
CA LEU A 12 -11.03 33.81 61.95
C LEU A 12 -9.62 34.44 62.08
N GLY A 13 -8.72 34.19 61.13
CA GLY A 13 -7.36 34.74 61.16
C GLY A 13 -6.45 34.13 62.23
N LEU A 14 -6.70 32.90 62.68
CA LEU A 14 -6.00 32.25 63.81
C LEU A 14 -4.63 31.62 63.44
N GLY A 15 -4.08 31.90 62.26
CA GLY A 15 -2.77 31.37 61.82
C GLY A 15 -2.80 29.95 61.23
N ASP A 16 -1.62 29.36 61.06
CA ASP A 16 -1.47 27.99 60.53
C ASP A 16 -1.73 26.93 61.60
N VAL A 17 -2.40 25.85 61.20
CA VAL A 17 -2.82 24.73 62.03
C VAL A 17 -1.61 24.02 62.64
N VAL A 18 -0.48 23.95 61.93
CA VAL A 18 0.75 23.31 62.42
C VAL A 18 1.36 24.09 63.60
N GLY A 19 1.24 25.42 63.59
CA GLY A 19 1.74 26.30 64.65
C GLY A 19 0.74 26.62 65.75
N PHE A 20 -0.49 26.08 65.68
CA PHE A 20 -1.54 26.38 66.63
C PHE A 20 -1.41 25.52 67.90
N PRO A 21 -1.50 26.09 69.12
CA PRO A 21 -1.26 25.38 70.37
C PRO A 21 -2.47 24.52 70.78
N PHE A 22 -2.72 23.42 70.08
CA PHE A 22 -3.72 22.43 70.47
C PHE A 22 -3.32 21.70 71.75
N ILE A 23 -4.31 21.32 72.58
CA ILE A 23 -4.10 20.44 73.74
C ILE A 23 -3.59 19.07 73.26
N ASP A 24 -4.28 18.52 72.25
CA ASP A 24 -3.88 17.31 71.52
C ASP A 24 -3.74 17.65 70.03
N PRO A 25 -2.52 17.81 69.49
CA PRO A 25 -2.34 18.21 68.10
C PRO A 25 -2.80 17.10 67.14
N PRO A 26 -3.51 17.46 66.05
CA PRO A 26 -3.91 16.48 65.04
C PRO A 26 -2.69 15.91 64.32
N SER A 27 -2.80 14.66 63.85
CA SER A 27 -1.71 14.04 63.09
C SER A 27 -1.43 14.79 61.78
N THR A 28 -0.16 14.82 61.37
CA THR A 28 0.27 15.49 60.13
C THR A 28 -0.50 15.02 58.90
N ARG A 29 -0.87 13.74 58.87
CA ARG A 29 -1.70 13.17 57.80
C ARG A 29 -3.08 13.82 57.74
N LEU A 30 -3.79 13.94 58.88
CA LEU A 30 -5.12 14.56 58.92
C LEU A 30 -5.06 16.04 58.53
N VAL A 31 -4.00 16.74 58.92
CA VAL A 31 -3.75 18.14 58.53
C VAL A 31 -3.60 18.25 57.01
N SER A 32 -2.74 17.42 56.42
CA SER A 32 -2.53 17.37 54.96
C SER A 32 -3.82 17.02 54.20
N ASP A 33 -4.56 16.00 54.63
CA ASP A 33 -5.84 15.60 54.04
C ASP A 33 -6.87 16.74 54.12
N GLY A 34 -6.88 17.49 55.22
CA GLY A 34 -7.74 18.65 55.41
C GLY A 34 -7.41 19.79 54.42
N TYR A 35 -6.14 20.12 54.26
CA TYR A 35 -5.68 21.12 53.28
C TYR A 35 -5.96 20.70 51.84
N GLN A 36 -5.70 19.43 51.49
CA GLN A 36 -6.01 18.88 50.18
C GLN A 36 -7.50 18.95 49.87
N LEU A 37 -8.37 18.65 50.85
CA LEU A 37 -9.80 18.79 50.68
C LEU A 37 -10.21 20.25 50.46
N LEU A 38 -9.67 21.20 51.22
CA LEU A 38 -10.00 22.61 51.03
C LEU A 38 -9.52 23.15 49.67
N ALA A 39 -8.37 22.69 49.17
CA ALA A 39 -7.94 22.97 47.80
C ALA A 39 -8.89 22.33 46.76
N GLU A 40 -9.29 21.07 46.98
CA GLU A 40 -10.25 20.36 46.11
C GLU A 40 -11.57 21.14 45.96
N LEU A 41 -12.11 21.65 47.08
CA LEU A 41 -13.34 22.42 47.12
C LEU A 41 -13.20 23.86 46.58
N HIS A 42 -11.99 24.25 46.15
CA HIS A 42 -11.62 25.60 45.76
C HIS A 42 -11.77 26.62 46.91
N ALA A 43 -11.70 26.17 48.17
CA ALA A 43 -11.73 27.04 49.34
C ALA A 43 -10.38 27.74 49.57
N LEU A 44 -9.29 27.12 49.11
CA LEU A 44 -7.93 27.67 49.14
C LEU A 44 -7.34 27.77 47.73
N ASP A 45 -6.52 28.79 47.50
CA ASP A 45 -5.69 28.93 46.30
C ASP A 45 -4.39 28.09 46.39
N GLU A 46 -3.57 28.11 45.34
CA GLU A 46 -2.29 27.38 45.29
C GLU A 46 -1.30 27.82 46.38
N GLN A 47 -1.44 29.04 46.90
CA GLN A 47 -0.62 29.57 47.99
C GLN A 47 -1.24 29.29 49.37
N GLY A 48 -2.35 28.56 49.45
CA GLY A 48 -3.02 28.20 50.71
C GLY A 48 -3.84 29.34 51.34
N ARG A 49 -4.20 30.39 50.59
CA ARG A 49 -5.00 31.53 51.04
C ARG A 49 -6.48 31.30 50.74
N LEU A 50 -7.36 31.92 51.53
CA LEU A 50 -8.81 31.82 51.33
C LEU A 50 -9.26 32.47 50.04
N THR A 51 -9.97 31.70 49.20
CA THR A 51 -10.67 32.22 48.01
C THR A 51 -12.01 32.86 48.40
N GLU A 52 -12.68 33.51 47.45
CA GLU A 52 -14.07 33.97 47.66
C GLU A 52 -15.03 32.83 47.99
N ILE A 53 -14.81 31.64 47.41
CA ILE A 53 -15.56 30.43 47.77
C ILE A 53 -15.23 30.04 49.21
N GLY A 54 -13.96 29.99 49.58
CA GLY A 54 -13.53 29.65 50.94
C GLY A 54 -14.11 30.58 52.01
N LYS A 55 -14.15 31.88 51.75
CA LYS A 55 -14.77 32.88 52.64
C LYS A 55 -16.26 32.61 52.83
N LYS A 56 -16.99 32.25 51.77
CA LYS A 56 -18.41 31.89 51.86
C LYS A 56 -18.60 30.60 52.64
N LEU A 57 -17.80 29.57 52.36
CA LEU A 57 -17.86 28.28 53.06
C LEU A 57 -17.55 28.41 54.56
N GLY A 58 -16.59 29.25 54.95
CA GLY A 58 -16.21 29.46 56.35
C GLY A 58 -17.30 30.09 57.22
N LYS A 59 -18.33 30.70 56.61
CA LYS A 59 -19.51 31.23 57.30
C LYS A 59 -20.57 30.16 57.55
N LEU A 60 -20.43 28.98 56.94
CA LEU A 60 -21.41 27.89 57.02
C LEU A 60 -21.07 26.97 58.19
N PRO A 61 -22.00 26.71 59.13
CA PRO A 61 -21.80 25.75 60.21
C PRO A 61 -21.98 24.30 59.71
N LEU A 62 -21.40 23.97 58.56
CA LEU A 62 -21.57 22.70 57.84
C LEU A 62 -20.23 22.06 57.52
N ASP A 63 -20.26 20.75 57.21
CA ASP A 63 -19.10 20.12 56.60
C ASP A 63 -18.76 20.84 55.27
N PRO A 64 -17.48 21.16 55.01
CA PRO A 64 -17.07 21.90 53.81
C PRO A 64 -17.56 21.28 52.49
N ARG A 65 -17.68 19.95 52.38
CA ARG A 65 -18.18 19.31 51.15
C ARG A 65 -19.66 19.63 50.93
N ILE A 66 -20.47 19.48 51.98
CA ILE A 66 -21.91 19.77 51.96
C ILE A 66 -22.14 21.25 51.62
N ALA A 67 -21.43 22.12 52.33
CA ALA A 67 -21.42 23.56 52.11
C ALA A 67 -21.09 23.92 50.65
N ARG A 68 -20.08 23.25 50.06
CA ARG A 68 -19.66 23.49 48.68
C ARG A 68 -20.71 23.07 47.65
N MET A 69 -21.39 21.94 47.88
CA MET A 69 -22.48 21.47 47.03
C MET A 69 -23.68 22.43 47.07
N LEU A 70 -24.08 22.90 48.24
CA LEU A 70 -25.18 23.87 48.38
C LEU A 70 -24.87 25.20 47.71
N LEU A 71 -23.65 25.71 47.85
CA LEU A 71 -23.22 26.93 47.17
C LEU A 71 -23.22 26.77 45.63
N ALA A 72 -22.84 25.59 45.12
CA ALA A 72 -22.94 25.28 43.70
C ALA A 72 -24.39 25.14 43.22
N ALA A 73 -25.27 24.62 44.08
CA ALA A 73 -26.67 24.39 43.76
C ALA A 73 -27.41 25.69 43.47
N GLU A 74 -27.04 26.80 44.11
CA GLU A 74 -27.59 28.13 43.79
C GLU A 74 -27.25 28.53 42.35
N GLN A 75 -25.99 28.35 41.93
CA GLN A 75 -25.55 28.67 40.57
C GLN A 75 -26.25 27.80 39.52
N GLN A 76 -26.52 26.53 39.87
CA GLN A 76 -27.19 25.55 39.02
C GLN A 76 -28.72 25.56 39.14
N ARG A 77 -29.28 26.40 40.02
CA ARG A 77 -30.72 26.49 40.34
C ARG A 77 -31.33 25.13 40.74
N CYS A 78 -30.68 24.43 41.67
CA CYS A 78 -31.10 23.12 42.18
C CYS A 78 -30.95 23.00 43.72
N VAL A 79 -31.12 24.12 44.42
CA VAL A 79 -30.92 24.22 45.87
C VAL A 79 -31.85 23.27 46.63
N ASN A 80 -33.13 23.19 46.25
CA ASN A 80 -34.10 22.33 46.94
C ASN A 80 -33.67 20.85 46.89
N GLU A 81 -33.33 20.34 45.70
CA GLU A 81 -32.89 18.95 45.53
C GLU A 81 -31.56 18.67 46.24
N VAL A 82 -30.58 19.57 46.11
CA VAL A 82 -29.27 19.38 46.74
C VAL A 82 -29.38 19.49 48.26
N LEU A 83 -30.32 20.27 48.81
CA LEU A 83 -30.60 20.34 50.24
C LEU A 83 -31.16 19.03 50.80
N ILE A 84 -32.11 18.41 50.09
CA ILE A 84 -32.64 17.08 50.41
C ILE A 84 -31.52 16.03 50.40
N ILE A 85 -30.66 16.07 49.37
CA ILE A 85 -29.54 15.14 49.27
C ILE A 85 -28.49 15.40 50.36
N ALA A 86 -28.11 16.66 50.60
CA ALA A 86 -27.14 17.06 51.61
C ALA A 86 -27.56 16.63 53.02
N SER A 87 -28.83 16.81 53.37
CA SER A 87 -29.38 16.33 54.64
C SER A 87 -29.34 14.79 54.73
N ALA A 88 -29.63 14.08 53.63
CA ALA A 88 -29.57 12.62 53.59
C ALA A 88 -28.15 12.10 53.81
N LEU A 89 -27.14 12.75 53.21
CA LEU A 89 -25.73 12.41 53.37
C LEU A 89 -25.18 12.73 54.77
N SER A 90 -25.90 13.52 55.56
CA SER A 90 -25.51 13.93 56.91
C SER A 90 -26.09 13.04 58.02
N VAL A 91 -26.96 12.08 57.67
CA VAL A 91 -27.62 11.16 58.60
C VAL A 91 -27.35 9.70 58.22
N GLN A 92 -27.67 8.78 59.12
CA GLN A 92 -27.58 7.35 58.81
C GLN A 92 -28.70 6.95 57.83
N ASP A 93 -28.36 6.19 56.78
CA ASP A 93 -29.31 5.73 55.75
C ASP A 93 -30.55 5.07 56.37
N PRO A 94 -31.78 5.63 56.24
CA PRO A 94 -32.99 5.10 56.86
C PRO A 94 -33.45 3.72 56.34
N ARG A 95 -32.86 3.18 55.28
CA ARG A 95 -33.23 1.87 54.72
C ARG A 95 -32.70 0.75 55.62
N ASP A 96 -33.58 -0.17 55.98
CA ASP A 96 -33.24 -1.38 56.74
C ASP A 96 -33.07 -2.56 55.78
N ARG A 97 -31.98 -3.32 55.90
CA ARG A 97 -31.76 -4.54 55.09
C ARG A 97 -31.34 -5.73 55.96
N PRO A 98 -32.28 -6.34 56.72
CA PRO A 98 -31.99 -7.51 57.54
C PRO A 98 -31.53 -8.68 56.68
N MET A 99 -30.49 -9.42 57.09
CA MET A 99 -29.92 -10.53 56.31
C MET A 99 -30.96 -11.61 55.95
N GLU A 100 -31.84 -11.95 56.89
CA GLU A 100 -32.89 -12.96 56.72
C GLU A 100 -34.01 -12.54 55.75
N ARG A 101 -34.19 -11.22 55.53
CA ARG A 101 -35.25 -10.65 54.69
C ARG A 101 -34.70 -9.75 53.59
N ALA A 102 -33.46 -9.99 53.18
CA ALA A 102 -32.73 -9.15 52.24
C ALA A 102 -33.47 -8.97 50.91
N GLN A 103 -34.04 -10.05 50.35
CA GLN A 103 -34.77 -9.99 49.09
C GLN A 103 -36.05 -9.14 49.17
N ALA A 104 -36.83 -9.29 50.24
CA ALA A 104 -38.04 -8.50 50.46
C ALA A 104 -37.73 -7.01 50.67
N ALA A 105 -36.64 -6.71 51.38
CA ALA A 105 -36.14 -5.34 51.54
C ALA A 105 -35.72 -4.74 50.19
N ASP A 106 -34.92 -5.47 49.40
CA ASP A 106 -34.47 -5.03 48.08
C ASP A 106 -35.65 -4.77 47.14
N GLU A 107 -36.71 -5.60 47.18
CA GLU A 107 -37.93 -5.39 46.41
C GLU A 107 -38.67 -4.11 46.79
N LYS A 108 -38.77 -3.79 48.09
CA LYS A 108 -39.37 -2.54 48.55
C LYS A 108 -38.51 -1.32 48.22
N HIS A 109 -37.19 -1.42 48.32
CA HIS A 109 -36.29 -0.30 48.04
C HIS A 109 -36.19 0.01 46.54
N LYS A 110 -36.48 -0.95 45.65
CA LYS A 110 -36.57 -0.71 44.19
C LYS A 110 -37.55 0.41 43.83
N LEU A 111 -38.60 0.64 44.62
CA LEU A 111 -39.55 1.74 44.42
C LEU A 111 -38.87 3.12 44.36
N PHE A 112 -37.74 3.25 45.06
CA PHE A 112 -36.97 4.48 45.15
C PHE A 112 -35.71 4.44 44.29
N ALA A 113 -35.44 3.34 43.59
CA ALA A 113 -34.24 3.23 42.78
C ALA A 113 -34.30 4.16 41.56
N ASP A 114 -33.14 4.61 41.11
CA ASP A 114 -32.96 5.28 39.84
C ASP A 114 -31.84 4.60 39.08
N GLU A 115 -32.06 4.33 37.79
CA GLU A 115 -31.14 3.55 36.97
C GLU A 115 -29.79 4.25 36.73
N ARG A 116 -29.73 5.57 36.96
CA ARG A 116 -28.58 6.41 36.69
C ARG A 116 -27.99 7.06 37.94
N SER A 117 -28.67 7.07 39.09
CA SER A 117 -28.16 7.74 40.29
C SER A 117 -28.83 7.35 41.60
N ASP A 118 -28.06 6.85 42.56
CA ASP A 118 -28.54 6.63 43.92
C ASP A 118 -28.96 7.96 44.61
N PHE A 119 -28.40 9.10 44.19
CA PHE A 119 -28.79 10.43 44.69
C PHE A 119 -30.22 10.80 44.27
N MET A 120 -30.61 10.46 43.03
CA MET A 120 -31.99 10.64 42.59
C MET A 120 -32.93 9.73 43.38
N GLY A 121 -32.44 8.58 43.86
CA GLY A 121 -33.22 7.71 44.73
C GLY A 121 -33.51 8.31 46.10
N TRP A 122 -32.61 9.15 46.64
CA TRP A 122 -32.91 9.96 47.83
C TRP A 122 -34.07 10.93 47.58
N LEU A 123 -34.09 11.61 46.44
CA LEU A 123 -35.20 12.52 46.09
C LEU A 123 -36.53 11.77 45.96
N LYS A 124 -36.53 10.59 45.33
CA LYS A 124 -37.74 9.74 45.21
C LYS A 124 -38.25 9.30 46.58
N LEU A 125 -37.35 8.83 47.45
CA LEU A 125 -37.70 8.42 48.81
C LEU A 125 -38.24 9.58 49.64
N TRP A 126 -37.60 10.76 49.55
CA TRP A 126 -38.05 11.97 50.24
C TRP A 126 -39.45 12.39 49.81
N ARG A 127 -39.71 12.49 48.50
CA ARG A 127 -41.02 12.84 47.96
C ARG A 127 -42.09 11.86 48.43
N TRP A 128 -41.82 10.56 48.32
CA TRP A 128 -42.73 9.53 48.80
C TRP A 128 -43.02 9.68 50.30
N TYR A 129 -41.99 9.91 51.11
CA TYR A 129 -42.14 10.08 52.56
C TYR A 129 -42.96 11.33 52.91
N GLU A 130 -42.69 12.47 52.29
CA GLU A 130 -43.45 13.71 52.52
C GLU A 130 -44.93 13.54 52.14
N GLU A 131 -45.24 12.82 51.06
CA GLU A 131 -46.62 12.45 50.72
C GLU A 131 -47.26 11.59 51.80
N GLN A 132 -46.54 10.57 52.31
CA GLN A 132 -47.06 9.73 53.38
C GLN A 132 -47.28 10.52 54.67
N VAL A 133 -46.40 11.47 54.99
CA VAL A 133 -46.57 12.32 56.18
C VAL A 133 -47.74 13.29 56.02
N LYS A 134 -47.94 13.86 54.83
CA LYS A 134 -49.05 14.77 54.51
C LYS A 134 -50.42 14.07 54.56
N HIS A 135 -50.49 12.82 54.13
CA HIS A 135 -51.74 12.05 54.03
C HIS A 135 -51.94 11.01 55.13
N LYS A 136 -51.07 10.96 56.15
CA LYS A 136 -51.20 10.01 57.26
C LYS A 136 -52.50 10.24 58.04
N LYS A 137 -53.20 9.16 58.36
CA LYS A 137 -54.34 9.20 59.30
C LYS A 137 -53.86 9.24 60.76
N THR A 138 -52.87 8.43 61.11
CA THR A 138 -52.27 8.39 62.46
C THR A 138 -50.76 8.12 62.41
N ASN A 139 -50.03 8.55 63.45
CA ASN A 139 -48.57 8.29 63.55
C ASN A 139 -48.24 6.79 63.65
N ARG A 140 -49.11 5.99 64.30
CA ARG A 140 -48.94 4.54 64.40
C ARG A 140 -49.02 3.85 63.03
N GLN A 141 -49.99 4.23 62.21
CA GLN A 141 -50.14 3.69 60.85
C GLN A 141 -48.97 4.08 59.95
N LEU A 142 -48.48 5.32 60.06
CA LEU A 142 -47.27 5.73 59.34
C LEU A 142 -46.07 4.88 59.79
N GLN A 143 -45.91 4.63 61.09
CA GLN A 143 -44.83 3.79 61.60
C GLN A 143 -44.88 2.37 61.03
N THR A 144 -46.06 1.74 61.01
CA THR A 144 -46.26 0.41 60.40
C THR A 144 -45.94 0.43 58.91
N LEU A 145 -46.42 1.43 58.16
CA LEU A 145 -46.13 1.57 56.74
C LEU A 145 -44.62 1.67 56.45
N LEU A 146 -43.89 2.46 57.23
CA LEU A 146 -42.44 2.58 57.07
C LEU A 146 -41.75 1.24 57.34
N GLN A 147 -42.16 0.52 58.39
CA GLN A 147 -41.61 -0.81 58.72
C GLN A 147 -41.91 -1.84 57.61
N ASP A 148 -43.11 -1.83 57.04
CA ASP A 148 -43.51 -2.70 55.93
C ASP A 148 -42.72 -2.41 54.63
N HIS A 149 -42.17 -1.20 54.52
CA HIS A 149 -41.28 -0.77 53.44
C HIS A 149 -39.79 -0.90 53.80
N PHE A 150 -39.46 -1.54 54.93
CA PHE A 150 -38.10 -1.67 55.43
C PHE A 150 -37.39 -0.31 55.57
N LEU A 151 -38.09 0.66 56.15
CA LEU A 151 -37.59 1.99 56.47
C LEU A 151 -37.69 2.23 57.98
N SER A 152 -36.62 2.75 58.57
CA SER A 152 -36.55 3.08 59.99
C SER A 152 -37.31 4.37 60.28
N PRO A 153 -38.42 4.33 61.07
CA PRO A 153 -39.21 5.51 61.38
C PRO A 153 -38.44 6.58 62.17
N ARG A 154 -37.43 6.17 62.93
CA ARG A 154 -36.54 7.08 63.66
C ARG A 154 -35.64 7.84 62.69
N ARG A 155 -34.93 7.13 61.81
CA ARG A 155 -33.97 7.72 60.87
C ARG A 155 -34.66 8.59 59.81
N MET A 156 -35.88 8.24 59.39
CA MET A 156 -36.68 9.10 58.51
C MET A 156 -37.06 10.43 59.17
N ARG A 157 -37.42 10.43 60.46
CA ARG A 157 -37.69 11.67 61.21
C ARG A 157 -36.42 12.49 61.40
N GLU A 158 -35.33 11.84 61.80
CA GLU A 158 -34.03 12.48 61.94
C GLU A 158 -33.58 13.16 60.65
N TRP A 159 -33.72 12.48 59.50
CA TRP A 159 -33.45 13.09 58.20
C TRP A 159 -34.30 14.35 57.96
N ARG A 160 -35.61 14.28 58.24
CA ARG A 160 -36.51 15.43 58.09
C ARG A 160 -36.15 16.58 59.02
N ASP A 161 -35.74 16.30 60.25
CA ASP A 161 -35.32 17.31 61.21
C ASP A 161 -34.01 18.00 60.76
N ILE A 162 -33.02 17.23 60.30
CA ILE A 162 -31.76 17.77 59.75
C ILE A 162 -32.04 18.60 58.49
N HIS A 163 -32.92 18.15 57.59
CA HIS A 163 -33.33 18.96 56.45
C HIS A 163 -33.92 20.31 56.88
N GLY A 164 -34.80 20.34 57.89
CA GLY A 164 -35.36 21.58 58.42
C GLY A 164 -34.30 22.52 59.00
N GLN A 165 -33.30 21.97 59.69
CA GLN A 165 -32.17 22.75 60.22
C GLN A 165 -31.31 23.34 59.09
N LEU A 166 -30.96 22.53 58.07
CA LEU A 166 -30.19 22.99 56.92
C LEU A 166 -30.96 24.02 56.10
N HIS A 167 -32.27 23.84 55.91
CA HIS A 167 -33.13 24.79 55.22
C HIS A 167 -33.09 26.17 55.89
N ALA A 168 -33.22 26.21 57.23
CA ALA A 168 -33.14 27.47 57.98
C ALA A 168 -31.79 28.17 57.80
N GLN A 169 -30.69 27.41 57.81
CA GLN A 169 -29.35 27.95 57.59
C GLN A 169 -29.18 28.46 56.15
N VAL A 170 -29.59 27.68 55.15
CA VAL A 170 -29.55 28.06 53.71
C VAL A 170 -30.33 29.36 53.47
N ALA A 171 -31.50 29.52 54.10
CA ALA A 171 -32.30 30.73 54.04
C ALA A 171 -31.60 31.94 54.71
N GLU A 172 -30.98 31.76 55.88
CA GLU A 172 -30.21 32.80 56.57
C GLU A 172 -29.05 33.34 55.72
N LEU A 173 -28.48 32.47 54.88
CA LEU A 173 -27.38 32.79 53.97
C LEU A 173 -27.83 33.47 52.67
N GLY A 174 -29.14 33.61 52.47
CA GLY A 174 -29.73 34.21 51.28
C GLY A 174 -29.72 33.33 50.04
N LEU A 175 -29.41 32.02 50.17
CA LEU A 175 -29.46 31.08 49.06
C LEU A 175 -30.93 30.86 48.67
N ARG A 176 -31.26 31.08 47.39
CA ARG A 176 -32.64 30.98 46.90
C ARG A 176 -32.97 29.59 46.37
N GLU A 177 -34.08 29.04 46.84
CA GLU A 177 -34.63 27.81 46.29
C GLU A 177 -35.19 27.99 44.87
N ASN A 178 -35.11 26.92 44.09
CA ASN A 178 -35.65 26.86 42.73
C ASN A 178 -37.17 26.67 42.75
N GLU A 179 -37.87 27.42 41.90
CA GLU A 179 -39.34 27.32 41.74
C GLU A 179 -39.79 26.07 40.99
N LYS A 180 -38.91 25.52 40.13
CA LYS A 180 -39.16 24.33 39.33
C LYS A 180 -38.15 23.26 39.68
N ASP A 181 -38.60 22.01 39.65
CA ASP A 181 -37.75 20.84 39.84
C ASP A 181 -36.52 20.88 38.91
N ALA A 182 -35.35 20.69 39.50
CA ALA A 182 -34.11 20.66 38.75
C ALA A 182 -33.91 19.35 37.98
N GLY A 183 -33.23 19.45 36.83
CA GLY A 183 -32.89 18.29 36.02
C GLY A 183 -31.73 17.48 36.60
N TYR A 184 -31.57 16.26 36.08
CA TYR A 184 -30.47 15.37 36.46
C TYR A 184 -29.10 16.06 36.35
N ASP A 185 -28.80 16.65 35.20
CA ASP A 185 -27.47 17.20 34.89
C ASP A 185 -27.09 18.33 35.86
N THR A 186 -28.00 19.27 36.15
CA THR A 186 -27.75 20.41 37.06
C THR A 186 -27.51 19.97 38.50
N ILE A 187 -28.25 18.97 38.98
CA ILE A 187 -28.07 18.41 40.34
C ILE A 187 -26.67 17.78 40.44
N HIS A 188 -26.30 16.93 39.48
CA HIS A 188 -25.03 16.20 39.53
C HIS A 188 -23.81 17.11 39.32
N GLN A 189 -23.93 18.16 38.50
CA GLN A 189 -22.91 19.19 38.39
C GLN A 189 -22.67 19.95 39.70
N ALA A 190 -23.72 20.24 40.48
CA ALA A 190 -23.58 20.84 41.79
C ALA A 190 -22.92 19.88 42.79
N LEU A 191 -23.37 18.62 42.83
CA LEU A 191 -22.82 17.58 43.71
C LEU A 191 -21.32 17.31 43.44
N LEU A 192 -20.91 17.28 42.17
CA LEU A 192 -19.52 17.06 41.77
C LEU A 192 -18.56 18.04 42.46
N THR A 193 -18.96 19.29 42.69
CA THR A 193 -18.09 20.29 43.34
C THR A 193 -17.67 19.93 44.77
N GLY A 194 -18.45 19.10 45.47
CA GLY A 194 -18.11 18.58 46.80
C GLY A 194 -17.48 17.18 46.77
N LEU A 195 -17.53 16.49 45.63
CA LEU A 195 -17.25 15.06 45.49
C LEU A 195 -16.17 14.74 44.44
N LEU A 196 -15.37 15.73 44.01
CA LEU A 196 -14.31 15.54 43.01
C LEU A 196 -13.29 14.46 43.37
N GLY A 197 -12.97 14.31 44.66
CA GLY A 197 -12.09 13.24 45.14
C GLY A 197 -12.68 11.83 45.04
N ASN A 198 -14.00 11.72 44.79
CA ASN A 198 -14.75 10.46 44.80
C ASN A 198 -15.23 10.08 43.38
N ILE A 199 -14.51 10.49 42.34
CA ILE A 199 -14.79 10.07 40.97
C ILE A 199 -14.17 8.71 40.64
N GLY A 200 -14.77 7.99 39.70
CA GLY A 200 -14.26 6.73 39.17
C GLY A 200 -14.40 6.66 37.65
N PHE A 201 -13.37 6.11 37.00
CA PHE A 201 -13.31 5.84 35.57
C PHE A 201 -13.13 4.34 35.31
N LYS A 202 -13.97 3.77 34.45
CA LYS A 202 -13.87 2.37 34.00
C LYS A 202 -13.18 2.32 32.63
N SER A 203 -12.03 1.67 32.57
CA SER A 203 -11.31 1.45 31.31
C SER A 203 -11.92 0.31 30.50
N ASP A 204 -11.95 0.46 29.17
CA ASP A 204 -12.36 -0.58 28.23
C ASP A 204 -11.18 -1.51 27.84
N ASP A 205 -9.96 -1.18 28.26
CA ASP A 205 -8.76 -1.95 27.95
C ASP A 205 -8.78 -3.32 28.64
N VAL A 206 -8.79 -4.39 27.82
CA VAL A 206 -8.80 -5.79 28.26
C VAL A 206 -7.55 -6.13 29.09
N LYS A 207 -6.41 -5.48 28.83
CA LYS A 207 -5.16 -5.64 29.60
C LYS A 207 -5.19 -4.89 30.93
N ALA A 208 -6.05 -3.90 31.07
CA ALA A 208 -6.27 -3.14 32.30
C ALA A 208 -7.41 -3.71 33.17
N ARG A 209 -7.95 -4.89 32.82
CA ARG A 209 -8.97 -5.57 33.64
C ARG A 209 -8.42 -5.84 35.04
N ALA A 210 -9.20 -5.42 36.04
CA ALA A 210 -8.85 -5.57 37.45
C ALA A 210 -8.58 -7.05 37.81
N LYS A 211 -7.53 -7.29 38.60
CA LYS A 211 -7.26 -8.62 39.15
C LYS A 211 -8.41 -9.05 40.07
N PRO A 212 -8.63 -10.36 40.26
CA PRO A 212 -9.60 -10.84 41.25
C PRO A 212 -9.33 -10.23 42.63
N GLY A 213 -10.31 -9.50 43.18
CA GLY A 213 -10.19 -8.78 44.46
C GLY A 213 -9.92 -7.28 44.34
N GLU A 214 -9.46 -6.79 43.19
CA GLU A 214 -9.23 -5.35 42.95
C GLU A 214 -10.48 -4.64 42.39
N GLY A 215 -10.55 -3.32 42.62
CA GLY A 215 -11.60 -2.48 42.08
C GLY A 215 -11.55 -2.35 40.55
N ASN A 216 -12.72 -2.41 39.89
CA ASN A 216 -12.83 -2.30 38.44
C ASN A 216 -12.90 -0.87 37.90
N TYR A 217 -12.83 0.14 38.78
CA TYR A 217 -12.68 1.56 38.41
C TYR A 217 -11.35 2.10 38.91
N GLN A 218 -10.76 2.98 38.11
CA GLN A 218 -9.68 3.86 38.52
C GLN A 218 -10.27 5.14 39.11
N GLY A 219 -10.00 5.40 40.39
CA GLY A 219 -10.39 6.62 41.08
C GLY A 219 -9.27 7.65 41.16
N ALA A 220 -9.60 8.82 41.70
CA ALA A 220 -8.66 9.91 41.90
C ALA A 220 -7.45 9.46 42.74
N ARG A 221 -6.26 10.00 42.44
CA ARG A 221 -5.02 9.72 43.19
C ARG A 221 -4.61 8.24 43.13
N GLY A 222 -5.00 7.54 42.07
CA GLY A 222 -4.56 6.17 41.77
C GLY A 222 -5.32 5.07 42.51
N ILE A 223 -6.36 5.39 43.29
CA ILE A 223 -7.16 4.39 44.01
C ILE A 223 -7.89 3.46 43.03
N LYS A 224 -8.15 2.23 43.46
CA LYS A 224 -8.98 1.26 42.74
C LYS A 224 -10.24 1.02 43.53
N LEU A 225 -11.41 1.25 42.94
CA LEU A 225 -12.70 1.13 43.60
C LEU A 225 -13.67 0.25 42.82
N SER A 226 -14.65 -0.32 43.51
CA SER A 226 -15.82 -0.99 42.93
C SER A 226 -17.09 -0.29 43.36
N ILE A 227 -18.13 -0.31 42.53
CA ILE A 227 -19.46 0.15 42.96
C ILE A 227 -20.00 -0.82 44.02
N HIS A 228 -20.52 -0.30 45.12
CA HIS A 228 -21.11 -1.10 46.19
C HIS A 228 -22.30 -1.93 45.63
N PRO A 229 -22.45 -3.23 45.96
CA PRO A 229 -23.49 -4.09 45.38
C PRO A 229 -24.93 -3.63 45.60
N GLY A 230 -25.17 -2.83 46.65
CA GLY A 230 -26.48 -2.24 46.94
C GLY A 230 -26.86 -1.04 46.06
N SER A 231 -25.97 -0.54 45.20
CA SER A 231 -26.28 0.53 44.26
C SER A 231 -27.02 -0.01 43.04
N ALA A 232 -27.99 0.75 42.51
CA ALA A 232 -28.67 0.41 41.28
C ALA A 232 -27.71 0.34 40.07
N LEU A 233 -26.57 1.05 40.16
CA LEU A 233 -25.57 1.14 39.09
C LEU A 233 -24.57 -0.02 39.10
N ALA A 234 -24.57 -0.88 40.13
CA ALA A 234 -23.59 -1.95 40.28
C ALA A 234 -23.58 -2.91 39.08
N LYS A 235 -24.75 -3.22 38.52
CA LYS A 235 -24.91 -4.09 37.35
C LYS A 235 -24.58 -3.38 36.04
N LYS A 236 -25.06 -2.14 35.85
CA LYS A 236 -24.83 -1.36 34.62
C LYS A 236 -23.35 -1.00 34.45
N GLY A 237 -22.71 -0.60 35.55
CA GLY A 237 -21.32 -0.18 35.61
C GLY A 237 -20.95 0.90 34.58
N PRO A 238 -21.48 2.14 34.71
CA PRO A 238 -21.20 3.24 33.78
C PRO A 238 -19.71 3.58 33.66
N LYS A 239 -19.33 4.24 32.57
CA LYS A 239 -17.92 4.56 32.31
C LYS A 239 -17.33 5.56 33.31
N TRP A 240 -18.13 6.54 33.70
CA TRP A 240 -17.76 7.60 34.63
C TRP A 240 -18.77 7.65 35.76
N VAL A 241 -18.27 7.67 37.00
CA VAL A 241 -19.10 7.73 38.18
C VAL A 241 -18.57 8.74 39.20
N MET A 242 -19.48 9.27 40.01
CA MET A 242 -19.16 9.96 41.27
C MET A 242 -19.80 9.20 42.43
N ALA A 243 -19.19 9.27 43.62
CA ALA A 243 -19.72 8.65 44.83
C ALA A 243 -19.79 9.65 46.00
N ALA A 244 -20.78 9.51 46.87
CA ALA A 244 -20.85 10.32 48.09
C ALA A 244 -19.74 9.92 49.08
N GLU A 245 -19.48 8.62 49.19
CA GLU A 245 -18.50 8.06 50.12
C GLU A 245 -17.75 6.86 49.52
N LEU A 246 -16.53 6.64 50.03
CA LEU A 246 -15.70 5.49 49.74
C LEU A 246 -15.44 4.74 51.05
N THR A 247 -15.82 3.46 51.12
CA THR A 247 -15.68 2.64 52.33
C THR A 247 -14.78 1.45 52.05
N ASP A 248 -13.81 1.19 52.94
CA ASP A 248 -12.95 0.02 52.85
C ASP A 248 -13.51 -1.13 53.70
N THR A 249 -13.91 -2.23 53.05
CA THR A 249 -14.37 -3.46 53.71
C THR A 249 -13.55 -4.67 53.25
N GLY A 250 -12.27 -4.46 52.91
CA GLY A 250 -11.37 -5.43 52.26
C GLY A 250 -11.18 -5.16 50.75
N ARG A 251 -12.11 -4.42 50.15
CA ARG A 251 -11.96 -3.72 48.87
C ARG A 251 -12.61 -2.35 49.00
N LEU A 252 -12.09 -1.33 48.31
CA LEU A 252 -12.66 0.00 48.36
C LEU A 252 -13.99 0.05 47.58
N LEU A 253 -15.08 0.33 48.27
CA LEU A 253 -16.43 0.36 47.74
C LEU A 253 -16.97 1.79 47.67
N ALA A 254 -17.41 2.20 46.48
CA ALA A 254 -18.13 3.44 46.28
C ALA A 254 -19.61 3.27 46.62
N ARG A 255 -20.12 4.10 47.52
CA ARG A 255 -21.53 4.07 47.97
C ARG A 255 -22.21 5.39 47.62
N THR A 256 -23.52 5.31 47.36
CA THR A 256 -24.34 6.39 46.81
C THR A 256 -23.70 6.95 45.53
N VAL A 257 -23.90 6.24 44.43
CA VAL A 257 -23.17 6.44 43.17
C VAL A 257 -24.08 7.05 42.10
N ALA A 258 -23.53 7.91 41.25
CA ALA A 258 -24.19 8.39 40.05
C ALA A 258 -23.31 8.28 38.81
N GLU A 259 -23.95 8.14 37.66
CA GLU A 259 -23.34 8.33 36.35
C GLU A 259 -23.06 9.81 36.09
N VAL A 260 -21.83 10.16 35.68
CA VAL A 260 -21.44 11.54 35.35
C VAL A 260 -20.74 11.60 34.01
N ARG A 261 -20.52 12.82 33.49
CA ARG A 261 -19.79 13.03 32.23
C ARG A 261 -18.46 13.73 32.46
N PRO A 262 -17.40 13.41 31.69
CA PRO A 262 -16.06 13.99 31.89
C PRO A 262 -16.04 15.51 31.77
N GLU A 263 -16.88 16.10 30.91
CA GLU A 263 -17.01 17.56 30.77
C GLU A 263 -17.52 18.25 32.04
N TRP A 264 -18.35 17.56 32.84
CA TRP A 264 -18.83 18.10 34.13
C TRP A 264 -17.72 18.06 35.17
N ILE A 265 -16.90 17.00 35.15
CA ILE A 265 -15.73 16.85 36.02
C ILE A 265 -14.68 17.92 35.64
N GLU A 266 -14.42 18.14 34.35
CA GLU A 266 -13.51 19.18 33.86
C GLU A 266 -13.98 20.58 34.31
N ALA A 267 -15.28 20.86 34.20
CA ALA A 267 -15.85 22.14 34.64
C ALA A 267 -15.75 22.35 36.15
N ALA A 268 -16.11 21.33 36.94
CA ALA A 268 -16.11 21.40 38.40
C ALA A 268 -14.68 21.50 38.98
N GLY A 269 -13.70 20.84 38.34
CA GLY A 269 -12.31 20.75 38.80
C GLY A 269 -11.33 21.67 38.10
N ARG A 270 -11.78 22.75 37.43
CA ARG A 270 -10.92 23.61 36.57
C ARG A 270 -9.60 24.04 37.20
N HIS A 271 -9.60 24.37 38.49
CA HIS A 271 -8.45 24.81 39.29
C HIS A 271 -7.50 23.67 39.70
N LEU A 272 -7.83 22.41 39.38
CA LEU A 272 -7.07 21.21 39.74
C LEU A 272 -6.59 20.44 38.51
N LEU A 273 -6.92 20.91 37.30
CA LEU A 273 -6.61 20.22 36.06
C LEU A 273 -5.12 20.36 35.73
N THR A 274 -4.50 19.24 35.38
CA THR A 274 -3.19 19.22 34.72
C THR A 274 -3.43 19.16 33.21
N ARG A 275 -2.85 20.13 32.48
CA ARG A 275 -2.91 20.21 31.02
C ARG A 275 -1.53 19.89 30.47
N MET A 276 -1.48 19.00 29.50
CA MET A 276 -0.27 18.65 28.76
C MET A 276 -0.53 18.85 27.28
N PHE A 277 0.36 19.55 26.60
CA PHE A 277 0.28 19.78 25.17
C PHE A 277 1.28 18.84 24.47
N ILE A 278 0.81 18.13 23.46
CA ILE A 278 1.59 17.15 22.71
C ILE A 278 1.46 17.42 21.21
N GLU A 279 2.49 17.04 20.47
CA GLU A 279 2.56 17.15 19.00
C GLU A 279 2.20 18.56 18.48
N PRO A 280 2.91 19.63 18.88
CA PRO A 280 2.73 20.93 18.25
C PRO A 280 3.19 20.83 16.78
N HIS A 281 2.33 21.22 15.84
CA HIS A 281 2.60 21.16 14.42
C HIS A 281 1.86 22.25 13.65
N TRP A 282 2.40 22.59 12.47
CA TRP A 282 1.72 23.44 11.51
C TRP A 282 0.55 22.71 10.86
N GLU A 283 -0.60 23.38 10.71
CA GLU A 283 -1.71 22.89 9.92
C GLU A 283 -2.03 23.83 8.78
N LYS A 284 -1.91 23.32 7.56
CA LYS A 284 -2.13 24.05 6.31
C LYS A 284 -3.53 24.64 6.20
N GLU A 285 -4.58 23.83 6.34
CA GLU A 285 -5.99 24.26 6.16
C GLU A 285 -6.38 25.37 7.15
N GLY A 286 -5.96 25.24 8.40
CA GLY A 286 -6.23 26.21 9.46
C GLY A 286 -5.32 27.43 9.45
N ALA A 287 -4.26 27.40 8.62
CA ALA A 287 -3.15 28.34 8.57
C ALA A 287 -2.65 28.75 9.97
N ARG A 288 -2.47 27.77 10.87
CA ARG A 288 -2.07 28.02 12.27
C ARG A 288 -1.33 26.83 12.86
N VAL A 289 -0.56 27.07 13.91
CA VAL A 289 0.02 26.00 14.72
C VAL A 289 -1.02 25.47 15.70
N VAL A 290 -1.19 24.16 15.69
CA VAL A 290 -2.10 23.41 16.55
C VAL A 290 -1.32 22.40 17.37
N ALA A 291 -1.88 22.05 18.53
CA ALA A 291 -1.37 20.97 19.35
C ALA A 291 -2.55 20.17 19.87
N PHE A 292 -2.28 18.97 20.39
CA PHE A 292 -3.26 18.22 21.13
C PHE A 292 -3.08 18.41 22.62
N GLU A 293 -4.16 18.78 23.28
CA GLU A 293 -4.22 18.90 24.73
C GLU A 293 -4.75 17.61 25.34
N ARG A 294 -4.01 17.09 26.32
CA ARG A 294 -4.46 16.07 27.26
C ARG A 294 -4.78 16.74 28.60
N VAL A 295 -5.99 16.53 29.10
CA VAL A 295 -6.46 17.07 30.38
C VAL A 295 -6.63 15.93 31.38
N SER A 296 -6.01 16.06 32.54
CA SER A 296 -6.11 15.09 33.63
C SER A 296 -6.49 15.75 34.95
N LEU A 297 -7.22 15.02 35.78
CA LEU A 297 -7.56 15.39 37.15
C LEU A 297 -7.12 14.26 38.08
N TYR A 298 -6.23 14.56 39.04
CA TYR A 298 -5.71 13.58 40.00
C TYR A 298 -5.20 12.26 39.38
N GLY A 299 -4.54 12.35 38.23
CA GLY A 299 -3.99 11.19 37.52
C GLY A 299 -4.99 10.42 36.64
N ILE A 300 -6.27 10.81 36.63
CA ILE A 300 -7.26 10.30 35.68
C ILE A 300 -7.31 11.23 34.46
N THR A 301 -7.21 10.66 33.26
CA THR A 301 -7.37 11.42 32.01
C THR A 301 -8.85 11.66 31.70
N LEU A 302 -9.27 12.93 31.74
CA LEU A 302 -10.63 13.36 31.38
C LEU A 302 -10.76 13.53 29.87
N VAL A 303 -9.76 14.18 29.26
CA VAL A 303 -9.68 14.44 27.82
C VAL A 303 -8.37 13.88 27.34
N ALA A 304 -8.42 12.83 26.52
CA ALA A 304 -7.22 12.17 26.00
C ALA A 304 -6.52 13.00 24.92
N ARG A 305 -7.31 13.60 24.02
CA ARG A 305 -6.80 14.35 22.87
C ARG A 305 -7.82 15.39 22.42
N ARG A 306 -7.60 16.67 22.74
CA ARG A 306 -8.40 17.80 22.25
C ARG A 306 -7.51 18.71 21.41
N LYS A 307 -7.86 18.91 20.14
CA LYS A 307 -7.15 19.83 19.27
C LYS A 307 -7.36 21.26 19.75
N ILE A 308 -6.28 22.01 19.90
CA ILE A 308 -6.30 23.40 20.34
C ILE A 308 -5.38 24.28 19.48
N HIS A 309 -5.62 25.58 19.51
CA HIS A 309 -4.67 26.55 18.96
C HIS A 309 -3.47 26.67 19.91
N TYR A 310 -2.27 26.43 19.39
CA TYR A 310 -1.04 26.40 20.18
C TYR A 310 -0.29 27.74 20.20
N GLY A 311 -0.59 28.62 19.23
CA GLY A 311 0.09 29.91 19.07
C GLY A 311 0.14 30.78 20.32
N SER A 312 -0.91 30.79 21.15
CA SER A 312 -0.95 31.58 22.39
C SER A 312 -0.32 30.89 23.60
N ILE A 313 0.00 29.59 23.49
CA ILE A 313 0.58 28.79 24.57
C ILE A 313 2.10 28.89 24.52
N ASP A 314 2.66 28.73 23.32
CA ASP A 314 4.09 28.85 23.07
C ASP A 314 4.30 29.58 21.73
N PRO A 315 4.32 30.93 21.74
CA PRO A 315 4.45 31.73 20.53
C PRO A 315 5.78 31.51 19.80
N GLU A 316 6.86 31.24 20.54
CA GLU A 316 8.21 31.06 20.00
C GLU A 316 8.28 29.77 19.16
N LEU A 317 7.91 28.64 19.76
CA LEU A 317 7.87 27.36 19.05
C LEU A 317 6.83 27.40 17.92
N SER A 318 5.69 28.07 18.13
CA SER A 318 4.67 28.21 17.10
C SER A 318 5.17 29.01 15.90
N ARG A 319 6.00 30.04 16.12
CA ARG A 319 6.60 30.79 15.03
C ARG A 319 7.62 29.94 14.27
N GLU A 320 8.46 29.18 14.96
CA GLU A 320 9.39 28.27 14.31
C GLU A 320 8.65 27.26 13.42
N LEU A 321 7.64 26.59 13.96
CA LEU A 321 6.83 25.62 13.24
C LEU A 321 6.06 26.25 12.08
N PHE A 322 5.57 27.48 12.25
CA PHE A 322 4.96 28.25 11.16
C PHE A 322 5.96 28.47 10.02
N ILE A 323 7.17 28.98 10.30
CA ILE A 323 8.16 29.23 9.24
C ILE A 323 8.55 27.92 8.56
N ARG A 324 8.88 26.88 9.32
CA ARG A 324 9.31 25.58 8.77
C ARG A 324 8.20 24.93 7.92
N GLY A 325 6.99 24.82 8.44
CA GLY A 325 5.88 24.19 7.72
C GLY A 325 5.37 25.07 6.58
N ALA A 326 4.96 26.30 6.88
CA ALA A 326 4.29 27.16 5.92
C ALA A 326 5.23 27.69 4.83
N LEU A 327 6.44 28.13 5.19
CA LEU A 327 7.29 28.91 4.30
C LEU A 327 8.46 28.10 3.72
N VAL A 328 9.12 27.28 4.52
CA VAL A 328 10.24 26.42 4.07
C VAL A 328 9.70 25.23 3.29
N ALA A 329 8.86 24.39 3.92
CA ALA A 329 8.20 23.26 3.24
C ALA A 329 7.10 23.70 2.25
N GLY A 330 6.74 24.99 2.28
CA GLY A 330 5.77 25.56 1.36
C GLY A 330 4.34 25.12 1.62
N GLU A 331 3.97 24.65 2.83
CA GLU A 331 2.61 24.26 3.19
C GLU A 331 1.72 25.47 3.52
N TYR A 332 1.75 26.50 2.67
CA TYR A 332 0.95 27.70 2.79
C TYR A 332 0.18 27.97 1.51
N ASP A 333 -1.09 28.34 1.62
CA ASP A 333 -1.90 28.74 0.48
C ASP A 333 -1.99 30.27 0.41
N THR A 334 -1.48 30.83 -0.68
CA THR A 334 -1.50 32.27 -0.95
C THR A 334 -1.51 32.55 -2.45
N GLN A 335 -2.05 33.70 -2.84
CA GLN A 335 -1.99 34.22 -4.21
C GLN A 335 -0.72 35.04 -4.48
N ALA A 336 0.15 35.22 -3.48
CA ALA A 336 1.37 36.00 -3.61
C ALA A 336 2.42 35.29 -4.49
N LYS A 337 3.04 36.06 -5.38
CA LYS A 337 3.94 35.54 -6.43
C LYS A 337 5.28 35.00 -5.93
N TRP A 338 5.68 35.34 -4.70
CA TRP A 338 6.95 34.87 -4.11
C TRP A 338 6.95 33.36 -3.87
N LEU A 339 5.81 32.75 -3.49
CA LEU A 339 5.77 31.33 -3.13
C LEU A 339 5.96 30.42 -4.36
N PRO A 340 5.25 30.62 -5.50
CA PRO A 340 5.54 29.90 -6.73
C PRO A 340 6.98 30.10 -7.22
N HIS A 341 7.53 31.31 -7.11
CA HIS A 341 8.93 31.60 -7.46
C HIS A 341 9.91 30.78 -6.60
N ASN A 342 9.74 30.81 -5.27
CA ASN A 342 10.61 30.07 -4.35
C ASN A 342 10.53 28.56 -4.58
N ARG A 343 9.33 28.02 -4.84
CA ARG A 343 9.16 26.59 -5.19
C ARG A 343 9.87 26.22 -6.48
N ALA A 344 9.76 27.05 -7.52
CA ALA A 344 10.47 26.82 -8.78
C ALA A 344 12.00 26.83 -8.59
N LEU A 345 12.50 27.73 -7.73
CA LEU A 345 13.92 27.81 -7.40
C LEU A 345 14.42 26.57 -6.62
N VAL A 346 13.64 26.09 -5.64
CA VAL A 346 13.96 24.84 -4.91
C VAL A 346 13.98 23.65 -5.87
N GLN A 347 12.98 23.53 -6.75
CA GLN A 347 12.93 22.46 -7.75
C GLN A 347 14.11 22.51 -8.72
N GLU A 348 14.51 23.71 -9.17
CA GLU A 348 15.70 23.88 -10.00
C GLU A 348 16.95 23.32 -9.30
N ILE A 349 17.11 23.59 -8.00
CA ILE A 349 18.26 23.13 -7.22
C ILE A 349 18.21 21.61 -7.00
N GLU A 350 17.06 21.04 -6.69
CA GLU A 350 16.87 19.58 -6.58
C GLU A 350 17.20 18.85 -7.90
N GLU A 351 16.76 19.40 -9.04
CA GLU A 351 17.12 18.87 -10.35
C GLU A 351 18.64 18.89 -10.59
N LEU A 352 19.31 19.95 -10.13
CA LEU A 352 20.76 20.04 -10.21
C LEU A 352 21.46 19.07 -9.26
N GLU A 353 20.94 18.83 -8.05
CA GLU A 353 21.47 17.80 -7.14
C GLU A 353 21.38 16.39 -7.75
N HIS A 354 20.25 16.09 -8.39
CA HIS A 354 20.06 14.83 -9.12
C HIS A 354 21.05 14.69 -10.28
N LYS A 355 21.26 15.75 -11.07
CA LYS A 355 22.28 15.78 -12.14
C LYS A 355 23.69 15.58 -11.56
N ALA A 356 24.03 16.29 -10.49
CA ALA A 356 25.34 16.27 -9.86
C ALA A 356 25.62 15.00 -9.03
N ARG A 357 24.60 14.14 -8.83
CA ARG A 357 24.63 12.99 -7.90
C ARG A 357 25.10 13.38 -6.50
N LYS A 358 24.61 14.52 -6.00
CA LYS A 358 24.90 15.06 -4.66
C LYS A 358 23.58 15.43 -3.98
N SER A 359 22.80 14.42 -3.61
CA SER A 359 21.52 14.61 -2.91
C SER A 359 21.76 15.12 -1.49
N GLY A 360 20.99 16.15 -1.11
CA GLY A 360 20.98 16.72 0.24
C GLY A 360 22.26 17.47 0.58
N VAL A 361 22.99 17.95 -0.42
CA VAL A 361 24.23 18.74 -0.21
C VAL A 361 23.97 20.22 -0.46
N TRP A 362 23.00 20.55 -1.31
CA TRP A 362 22.75 21.89 -1.82
C TRP A 362 21.45 22.49 -1.29
N LEU A 363 20.46 21.68 -0.89
CA LEU A 363 19.25 22.16 -0.22
C LEU A 363 19.45 22.20 1.30
N ASP A 364 19.77 23.38 1.84
CA ASP A 364 19.85 23.62 3.29
C ASP A 364 18.56 24.29 3.81
N GLU A 365 17.60 23.48 4.27
CA GLU A 365 16.35 23.97 4.86
C GLU A 365 16.57 24.88 6.07
N GLU A 366 17.64 24.66 6.84
CA GLU A 366 17.99 25.50 7.99
C GLU A 366 18.45 26.88 7.53
N ARG A 367 19.09 26.98 6.37
CA ARG A 367 19.43 28.27 5.76
C ARG A 367 18.19 29.02 5.28
N ILE A 368 17.27 28.33 4.60
CA ILE A 368 15.98 28.91 4.17
C ILE A 368 15.19 29.38 5.41
N PHE A 369 15.17 28.58 6.47
CA PHE A 369 14.56 28.94 7.74
C PHE A 369 15.16 30.25 8.29
N ARG A 370 16.48 30.36 8.40
CA ARG A 370 17.16 31.58 8.89
C ARG A 370 16.85 32.82 8.06
N VAL A 371 16.69 32.65 6.75
CA VAL A 371 16.33 33.74 5.85
C VAL A 371 14.93 34.28 6.18
N PHE A 372 13.94 33.40 6.35
CA PHE A 372 12.61 33.83 6.76
C PHE A 372 12.58 34.32 8.21
N ASP A 373 13.29 33.66 9.11
CA ASP A 373 13.41 34.03 10.52
C ASP A 373 13.94 35.45 10.70
N ALA A 374 14.96 35.84 9.95
CA ALA A 374 15.52 37.20 9.99
C ALA A 374 14.57 38.26 9.40
N ARG A 375 13.64 37.88 8.51
CA ARG A 375 12.76 38.80 7.79
C ARG A 375 11.39 38.98 8.46
N ILE A 376 10.90 37.96 9.17
CA ILE A 376 9.55 37.91 9.73
C ILE A 376 9.57 38.31 11.22
N PRO A 377 8.75 39.28 11.66
CA PRO A 377 8.61 39.65 13.07
C PRO A 377 8.34 38.48 14.02
N ALA A 378 8.78 38.63 15.29
CA ALA A 378 8.69 37.59 16.31
C ALA A 378 7.26 37.25 16.76
N ASP A 379 6.30 38.15 16.58
CA ASP A 379 4.89 37.99 16.95
C ASP A 379 4.05 37.26 15.89
N ILE A 380 4.62 36.92 14.74
CA ILE A 380 3.91 36.30 13.63
C ILE A 380 4.08 34.78 13.68
N HIS A 381 3.01 34.09 14.08
CA HIS A 381 3.00 32.63 14.22
C HIS A 381 1.72 31.98 13.62
N ASN A 382 0.98 32.73 12.80
CA ASN A 382 -0.21 32.24 12.10
C ASN A 382 -0.41 32.99 10.77
N GLY A 383 -1.18 32.38 9.88
CA GLY A 383 -1.43 32.91 8.53
C GLY A 383 -2.15 34.25 8.51
N ALA A 384 -3.11 34.50 9.42
CA ALA A 384 -3.85 35.76 9.44
C ALA A 384 -2.94 36.95 9.79
N ALA A 385 -2.08 36.79 10.80
CA ALA A 385 -1.07 37.78 11.18
C ALA A 385 -0.02 37.94 10.07
N PHE A 386 0.45 36.84 9.50
CA PHE A 386 1.44 36.83 8.43
C PHE A 386 0.92 37.53 7.17
N GLU A 387 -0.31 37.26 6.75
CA GLU A 387 -0.92 37.87 5.56
C GLU A 387 -1.04 39.38 5.70
N LYS A 388 -1.50 39.85 6.87
CA LYS A 388 -1.61 41.27 7.17
C LYS A 388 -0.25 41.97 7.15
N TRP A 389 0.75 41.37 7.79
CA TRP A 389 2.11 41.89 7.79
C TRP A 389 2.73 41.87 6.39
N ARG A 390 2.58 40.77 5.64
CA ARG A 390 3.15 40.62 4.29
C ARG A 390 2.67 41.73 3.37
N GLN A 391 1.37 42.01 3.35
CA GLN A 391 0.80 43.07 2.50
C GLN A 391 1.42 44.44 2.80
N GLN A 392 1.73 44.73 4.07
CA GLN A 392 2.39 45.98 4.47
C GLN A 392 3.89 45.96 4.11
N ALA A 393 4.56 44.84 4.34
CA ALA A 393 5.99 44.69 4.06
C ALA A 393 6.30 44.70 2.55
N GLU A 394 5.45 44.10 1.72
CA GLU A 394 5.61 44.05 0.25
C GLU A 394 5.42 45.42 -0.41
N VAL A 395 4.68 46.36 0.22
CA VAL A 395 4.60 47.75 -0.25
C VAL A 395 5.95 48.45 -0.12
N VAL A 396 6.70 48.16 0.94
CA VAL A 396 8.03 48.75 1.18
C VAL A 396 9.10 48.02 0.38
N ASN A 397 9.07 46.70 0.37
CA ASN A 397 10.00 45.85 -0.38
C ASN A 397 9.26 44.69 -1.06
N PRO A 398 8.92 44.83 -2.36
CA PRO A 398 8.18 43.80 -3.10
C PRO A 398 8.88 42.43 -3.18
N LYS A 399 10.20 42.38 -2.92
CA LYS A 399 11.01 41.16 -2.99
C LYS A 399 11.35 40.58 -1.62
N ILE A 400 10.76 41.09 -0.53
CA ILE A 400 11.13 40.68 0.84
C ILE A 400 11.02 39.16 1.08
N LEU A 401 10.07 38.46 0.47
CA LEU A 401 9.92 37.00 0.63
C LEU A 401 10.54 36.16 -0.49
N TYR A 402 11.15 36.78 -1.50
CA TYR A 402 11.78 36.06 -2.60
C TYR A 402 13.14 35.51 -2.15
N LEU A 403 13.35 34.21 -2.35
CA LEU A 403 14.63 33.56 -2.16
C LEU A 403 15.51 33.77 -3.40
N GLN A 404 16.82 33.91 -3.15
CA GLN A 404 17.87 33.83 -4.17
C GLN A 404 18.56 32.47 -4.11
N ARG A 405 19.36 32.12 -5.13
CA ARG A 405 20.08 30.84 -5.15
C ARG A 405 21.01 30.71 -3.95
N GLU A 406 21.63 31.80 -3.54
CA GLU A 406 22.56 31.86 -2.40
C GLU A 406 21.85 31.71 -1.05
N ASP A 407 20.54 31.97 -0.98
CA ASP A 407 19.72 31.72 0.20
C ASP A 407 19.48 30.21 0.44
N ILE A 408 19.74 29.38 -0.59
CA ILE A 408 19.47 27.94 -0.60
C ILE A 408 20.77 27.12 -0.68
N LEU A 409 21.66 27.42 -1.64
CA LEU A 409 22.86 26.63 -1.96
C LEU A 409 23.97 26.71 -0.90
N GLY A 410 24.51 25.58 -0.45
CA GLY A 410 25.75 25.51 0.33
C GLY A 410 26.99 25.98 -0.45
N GLU A 411 28.04 26.47 0.23
CA GLU A 411 29.25 27.00 -0.42
C GLU A 411 29.97 25.96 -1.33
N GLY A 412 30.31 26.36 -2.57
CA GLY A 412 31.33 25.69 -3.40
C GLY A 412 30.87 24.69 -4.46
N LEU A 413 29.60 24.68 -4.88
CA LEU A 413 29.07 23.59 -5.71
C LEU A 413 28.28 24.11 -6.93
N GLY A 414 28.88 24.04 -8.12
CA GLY A 414 28.20 24.19 -9.41
C GLY A 414 28.44 22.96 -10.29
N ALA A 415 27.38 22.39 -10.88
CA ALA A 415 27.52 21.32 -11.87
C ALA A 415 27.57 21.92 -13.28
N ASP A 416 28.49 21.44 -14.11
CA ASP A 416 28.56 21.80 -15.53
C ASP A 416 27.45 21.06 -16.31
N HIS A 417 26.49 21.81 -16.86
CA HIS A 417 25.35 21.27 -17.59
C HIS A 417 25.76 20.46 -18.84
N THR A 418 26.95 20.71 -19.39
CA THR A 418 27.46 19.98 -20.57
C THR A 418 27.72 18.50 -20.28
N LEU A 419 27.92 18.12 -19.02
CA LEU A 419 28.13 16.74 -18.61
C LEU A 419 26.82 15.93 -18.52
N PHE A 420 25.67 16.61 -18.36
CA PHE A 420 24.35 15.99 -18.15
C PHE A 420 23.31 16.60 -19.11
N PRO A 421 23.35 16.22 -20.40
CA PRO A 421 22.47 16.79 -21.43
C PRO A 421 20.98 16.46 -21.21
N GLU A 422 20.08 17.35 -21.63
CA GLU A 422 18.63 17.13 -21.51
C GLU A 422 18.08 16.13 -22.53
N THR A 423 18.79 15.92 -23.65
CA THR A 423 18.35 15.07 -24.74
C THR A 423 19.48 14.24 -25.33
N MET A 424 19.15 13.07 -25.87
CA MET A 424 20.03 12.21 -26.67
C MET A 424 19.36 11.92 -28.02
N LEU A 425 20.10 11.98 -29.12
CA LEU A 425 19.58 11.65 -30.44
C LEU A 425 19.46 10.13 -30.61
N VAL A 426 18.35 9.62 -31.10
CA VAL A 426 18.14 8.20 -31.48
C VAL A 426 17.54 8.18 -32.88
N ASP A 427 18.24 7.58 -33.85
CA ASP A 427 17.84 7.61 -35.27
C ASP A 427 17.53 9.05 -35.80
N GLY A 428 18.26 10.03 -35.27
CA GLY A 428 18.10 11.45 -35.58
C GLY A 428 16.89 12.14 -34.91
N VAL A 429 16.21 11.49 -33.96
CA VAL A 429 15.14 12.07 -33.13
C VAL A 429 15.69 12.44 -31.75
N ALA A 430 15.41 13.65 -31.26
CA ALA A 430 15.82 14.07 -29.91
C ALA A 430 14.92 13.46 -28.84
N CYS A 431 15.44 12.52 -28.06
CA CYS A 431 14.77 11.84 -26.96
C CYS A 431 15.18 12.44 -25.62
N LYS A 432 14.23 12.68 -24.71
CA LYS A 432 14.47 13.33 -23.41
C LYS A 432 15.21 12.41 -22.44
N LEU A 433 16.15 12.97 -21.67
CA LEU A 433 16.86 12.31 -20.58
C LEU A 433 16.32 12.81 -19.23
N LYS A 434 16.14 11.88 -18.29
CA LYS A 434 15.80 12.15 -16.88
C LYS A 434 16.90 11.61 -15.98
N TYR A 435 17.25 12.37 -14.95
CA TYR A 435 18.29 12.02 -13.99
C TYR A 435 17.66 11.83 -12.61
N ARG A 436 18.08 10.79 -11.90
CA ARG A 436 17.71 10.56 -10.50
C ARG A 436 18.94 10.08 -9.76
N PHE A 437 19.19 10.68 -8.60
CA PHE A 437 20.22 10.22 -7.68
C PHE A 437 19.57 9.76 -6.38
N GLU A 438 19.36 8.46 -6.28
CA GLU A 438 18.77 7.83 -5.10
C GLU A 438 19.30 6.40 -4.99
N PRO A 439 20.44 6.20 -4.30
CA PRO A 439 21.08 4.89 -4.22
C PRO A 439 20.11 3.80 -3.76
N GLY A 440 19.99 2.74 -4.56
CA GLY A 440 19.07 1.62 -4.29
C GLY A 440 17.69 1.75 -4.96
N HIS A 441 17.30 2.92 -5.47
CA HIS A 441 16.07 3.07 -6.22
C HIS A 441 16.19 2.45 -7.63
N PRO A 442 15.17 1.74 -8.15
CA PRO A 442 15.18 1.16 -9.51
C PRO A 442 15.35 2.18 -10.64
N LEU A 443 15.23 3.48 -10.40
CA LEU A 443 15.41 4.53 -11.41
C LEU A 443 16.69 5.35 -11.20
N ASP A 444 17.55 4.98 -10.24
CA ASP A 444 18.83 5.65 -10.02
C ASP A 444 19.69 5.63 -11.30
N GLY A 445 20.32 6.76 -11.60
CA GLY A 445 21.10 7.01 -12.80
C GLY A 445 20.35 7.84 -13.84
N VAL A 446 20.52 7.47 -15.11
CA VAL A 446 19.94 8.18 -16.26
C VAL A 446 18.87 7.32 -16.93
N THR A 447 17.72 7.93 -17.22
CA THR A 447 16.59 7.32 -17.93
C THR A 447 16.35 8.04 -19.25
N LEU A 448 16.37 7.31 -20.36
CA LEU A 448 15.98 7.77 -21.69
C LEU A 448 14.49 7.54 -21.92
N GLN A 449 13.74 8.60 -22.21
CA GLN A 449 12.37 8.49 -22.67
C GLN A 449 12.36 8.20 -24.18
N LEU A 450 12.00 6.96 -24.54
CA LEU A 450 12.10 6.42 -25.88
C LEU A 450 10.71 6.19 -26.47
N PRO A 451 10.31 6.93 -27.53
CA PRO A 451 9.06 6.63 -28.24
C PRO A 451 9.00 5.18 -28.74
N LEU A 452 7.82 4.56 -28.65
CA LEU A 452 7.61 3.13 -28.98
C LEU A 452 8.14 2.77 -30.38
N TYR A 453 7.93 3.62 -31.39
CA TYR A 453 8.37 3.37 -32.76
C TYR A 453 9.91 3.38 -32.94
N LEU A 454 10.67 3.93 -31.98
CA LEU A 454 12.13 3.91 -31.98
C LEU A 454 12.72 2.72 -31.20
N LEU A 455 11.89 1.94 -30.49
CA LEU A 455 12.34 0.84 -29.64
C LEU A 455 13.19 -0.20 -30.41
N ASN A 456 12.79 -0.52 -31.64
CA ASN A 456 13.51 -1.47 -32.49
C ASN A 456 14.68 -0.83 -33.24
N ARG A 457 14.80 0.50 -33.24
CA ARG A 457 15.85 1.25 -33.98
C ARG A 457 17.03 1.69 -33.12
N ILE A 458 16.84 1.86 -31.81
CA ILE A 458 17.95 2.23 -30.92
C ILE A 458 19.04 1.17 -30.90
N GLU A 459 20.29 1.54 -31.15
CA GLU A 459 21.39 0.59 -31.06
C GLU A 459 21.83 0.40 -29.60
N ALA A 460 22.07 -0.85 -29.20
CA ALA A 460 22.55 -1.15 -27.84
C ALA A 460 23.91 -0.48 -27.58
N ALA A 461 24.76 -0.38 -28.62
CA ALA A 461 26.04 0.33 -28.55
C ALA A 461 25.83 1.79 -28.13
N GLN A 462 24.85 2.49 -28.70
CA GLN A 462 24.59 3.90 -28.41
C GLN A 462 24.24 4.14 -26.93
N ALA A 463 23.39 3.31 -26.35
CA ALA A 463 22.98 3.44 -24.95
C ALA A 463 24.06 3.00 -23.95
N ASP A 464 24.99 2.14 -24.37
CA ASP A 464 26.06 1.61 -23.51
C ASP A 464 27.05 2.71 -23.07
N TRP A 465 27.23 3.78 -23.82
CA TRP A 465 28.14 4.88 -23.45
C TRP A 465 27.58 5.86 -22.41
N LEU A 466 26.30 5.72 -22.01
CA LEU A 466 25.62 6.66 -21.10
C LEU A 466 25.78 8.13 -21.54
N VAL A 467 25.89 9.04 -20.58
CA VAL A 467 26.13 10.48 -20.76
C VAL A 467 27.54 10.86 -20.29
N PRO A 468 28.11 11.99 -20.73
CA PRO A 468 29.48 12.38 -20.38
C PRO A 468 29.77 12.46 -18.88
N GLY A 469 28.78 12.81 -18.06
CA GLY A 469 28.89 12.88 -16.60
C GLY A 469 29.01 11.52 -15.90
N LEU A 470 28.60 10.42 -16.53
CA LEU A 470 28.62 9.07 -15.94
C LEU A 470 29.67 8.14 -16.55
N ILE A 471 30.17 8.44 -17.76
CA ILE A 471 31.03 7.52 -18.51
C ILE A 471 32.37 7.26 -17.81
N ARG A 472 32.94 8.27 -17.13
CA ARG A 472 34.21 8.10 -16.37
C ARG A 472 34.06 7.11 -15.22
N GLU A 473 32.95 7.18 -14.49
CA GLU A 473 32.65 6.27 -13.38
C GLU A 473 32.41 4.84 -13.92
N LYS A 474 31.62 4.71 -15.00
CA LYS A 474 31.38 3.42 -15.67
C LYS A 474 32.68 2.77 -16.14
N LEU A 475 33.56 3.51 -16.80
CA LEU A 475 34.86 3.00 -17.25
C LEU A 475 35.75 2.56 -16.09
N THR A 476 35.78 3.35 -15.01
CA THR A 476 36.54 3.00 -13.81
C THR A 476 36.02 1.71 -13.17
N ALA A 477 34.69 1.54 -13.11
CA ALA A 477 34.07 0.31 -12.62
C ALA A 477 34.39 -0.90 -13.50
N LEU A 478 34.30 -0.76 -14.84
CA LEU A 478 34.68 -1.81 -15.79
C LEU A 478 36.15 -2.26 -15.60
N LEU A 479 37.08 -1.31 -15.50
CA LEU A 479 38.50 -1.64 -15.30
C LEU A 479 38.77 -2.32 -13.96
N LYS A 480 37.95 -2.07 -12.94
CA LYS A 480 38.07 -2.74 -11.63
C LYS A 480 37.61 -4.20 -11.67
N LEU A 481 36.67 -4.55 -12.55
CA LEU A 481 36.19 -5.93 -12.73
C LEU A 481 37.24 -6.85 -13.36
N LEU A 482 38.20 -6.31 -14.11
CA LEU A 482 39.22 -7.11 -14.76
C LEU A 482 40.08 -7.90 -13.74
N PRO A 483 40.51 -9.13 -14.10
CA PRO A 483 41.48 -9.91 -13.32
C PRO A 483 42.73 -9.11 -12.94
N LYS A 484 43.31 -9.40 -11.77
CA LYS A 484 44.40 -8.61 -11.16
C LYS A 484 45.62 -8.50 -12.09
N ASP A 485 45.95 -9.57 -12.78
CA ASP A 485 47.02 -9.69 -13.77
C ASP A 485 46.80 -8.75 -14.97
N LYS A 486 45.56 -8.65 -15.47
CA LYS A 486 45.19 -7.76 -16.58
C LYS A 486 45.00 -6.31 -16.16
N ARG A 487 44.63 -6.07 -14.90
CA ARG A 487 44.42 -4.72 -14.34
C ARG A 487 45.72 -4.02 -13.93
N ARG A 488 46.72 -4.76 -13.44
CA ARG A 488 48.02 -4.20 -12.98
C ARG A 488 48.70 -3.24 -13.98
N PRO A 489 48.78 -3.54 -15.31
CA PRO A 489 49.40 -2.63 -16.27
C PRO A 489 48.56 -1.38 -16.60
N LEU A 490 47.33 -1.27 -16.10
CA LEU A 490 46.40 -0.16 -16.36
C LEU A 490 46.37 0.87 -15.23
N ILE A 491 47.10 0.63 -14.13
CA ILE A 491 47.18 1.53 -12.98
C ILE A 491 48.18 2.65 -13.29
N PRO A 492 47.86 3.94 -13.04
CA PRO A 492 46.61 4.44 -12.42
C PRO A 492 45.38 4.36 -13.34
N LEU A 493 44.27 3.81 -12.81
CA LEU A 493 43.03 3.66 -13.58
C LEU A 493 42.46 5.01 -14.08
N PRO A 494 42.44 6.11 -13.29
CA PRO A 494 41.94 7.40 -13.76
C PRO A 494 42.68 7.93 -15.00
N ASP A 495 43.99 7.70 -15.07
CA ASP A 495 44.82 8.13 -16.20
C ASP A 495 44.50 7.29 -17.44
N THR A 496 44.33 5.98 -17.26
CA THR A 496 43.91 5.09 -18.35
C THR A 496 42.52 5.45 -18.87
N VAL A 497 41.56 5.79 -18.01
CA VAL A 497 40.23 6.27 -18.40
C VAL A 497 40.32 7.57 -19.19
N THR A 498 41.13 8.53 -18.71
CA THR A 498 41.31 9.82 -19.39
C THR A 498 41.94 9.65 -20.77
N ALA A 499 42.97 8.80 -20.89
CA ALA A 499 43.62 8.50 -22.15
C ALA A 499 42.75 7.68 -23.12
N PHE A 500 41.84 6.84 -22.62
CA PHE A 500 40.84 6.17 -23.47
C PHE A 500 39.83 7.17 -24.03
N LEU A 501 39.27 8.03 -23.17
CA LEU A 501 38.26 9.00 -23.57
C LEU A 501 38.77 10.04 -24.57
N SER A 502 40.08 10.31 -24.64
CA SER A 502 40.65 11.23 -25.64
C SER A 502 40.71 10.65 -27.05
N VAL A 503 40.61 9.32 -27.20
CA VAL A 503 40.66 8.63 -28.50
C VAL A 503 39.36 7.88 -28.85
N ALA A 504 38.50 7.66 -27.86
CA ALA A 504 37.24 6.97 -28.02
C ALA A 504 36.22 7.79 -28.81
N LYS A 505 35.42 7.11 -29.62
CA LYS A 505 34.29 7.68 -30.34
C LYS A 505 32.99 7.06 -29.83
N PRO A 506 32.26 7.74 -28.95
CA PRO A 506 31.03 7.20 -28.36
C PRO A 506 30.00 6.81 -29.42
N GLY A 507 29.38 5.64 -29.26
CA GLY A 507 28.30 5.16 -30.11
C GLY A 507 28.72 4.42 -31.39
N GLU A 508 29.99 4.47 -31.83
CA GLU A 508 30.43 3.71 -33.02
C GLU A 508 30.55 2.20 -32.76
N GLN A 509 30.85 1.79 -31.52
CA GLN A 509 31.02 0.40 -31.10
C GLN A 509 30.51 0.22 -29.66
N VAL A 510 30.29 -1.03 -29.25
CA VAL A 510 29.98 -1.37 -27.85
C VAL A 510 31.16 -0.96 -26.95
N LEU A 511 30.88 -0.38 -25.77
CA LEU A 511 31.90 0.22 -24.90
C LEU A 511 33.02 -0.76 -24.53
N THR A 512 32.65 -1.99 -24.16
CA THR A 512 33.61 -3.05 -23.77
C THR A 512 34.48 -3.50 -24.94
N GLN A 513 33.97 -3.49 -26.17
CA GLN A 513 34.75 -3.82 -27.37
C GLN A 513 35.77 -2.72 -27.67
N ALA A 514 35.33 -1.45 -27.65
CA ALA A 514 36.22 -0.30 -27.84
C ALA A 514 37.31 -0.26 -26.76
N LEU A 515 36.93 -0.52 -25.50
CA LEU A 515 37.87 -0.55 -24.37
C LEU A 515 38.84 -1.74 -24.46
N ALA A 516 38.38 -2.94 -24.84
CA ALA A 516 39.24 -4.11 -25.05
C ALA A 516 40.25 -3.88 -26.18
N ALA A 517 39.83 -3.29 -27.30
CA ALA A 517 40.71 -2.94 -28.41
C ALA A 517 41.79 -1.94 -27.97
N TYR A 518 41.40 -0.94 -27.16
CA TYR A 518 42.34 0.01 -26.57
C TYR A 518 43.34 -0.65 -25.61
N ILE A 519 42.87 -1.53 -24.72
CA ILE A 519 43.74 -2.27 -23.78
C ILE A 519 44.73 -3.16 -24.56
N ARG A 520 44.26 -3.91 -25.56
CA ARG A 520 45.12 -4.76 -26.40
C ARG A 520 46.21 -3.96 -27.11
N LYS A 521 45.87 -2.77 -27.62
CA LYS A 521 46.86 -1.87 -28.25
C LYS A 521 47.89 -1.35 -27.24
N LYS A 522 47.48 -1.09 -26.00
CA LYS A 522 48.34 -0.54 -24.93
C LYS A 522 49.21 -1.58 -24.25
N THR A 523 48.70 -2.80 -24.01
CA THR A 523 49.37 -3.81 -23.19
C THR A 523 49.69 -5.12 -23.93
N GLY A 524 49.18 -5.31 -25.15
CA GLY A 524 49.28 -6.57 -25.89
C GLY A 524 48.34 -7.68 -25.40
N THR A 525 47.56 -7.42 -24.35
CA THR A 525 46.68 -8.41 -23.70
C THR A 525 45.30 -8.41 -24.34
N ASP A 526 44.81 -9.58 -24.73
CA ASP A 526 43.43 -9.74 -25.20
C ASP A 526 42.47 -9.92 -24.01
N ILE A 527 41.31 -9.26 -24.05
CA ILE A 527 40.27 -9.36 -23.03
C ILE A 527 39.09 -10.16 -23.59
N HIS A 528 38.81 -11.33 -23.03
CA HIS A 528 37.68 -12.14 -23.43
C HIS A 528 36.37 -11.52 -22.92
N PRO A 529 35.23 -11.59 -23.65
CA PRO A 529 33.96 -11.02 -23.20
C PRO A 529 33.53 -11.44 -21.79
N ASP A 530 33.79 -12.69 -21.41
CA ASP A 530 33.45 -13.23 -20.08
C ASP A 530 34.26 -12.62 -18.94
N GLU A 531 35.37 -11.93 -19.22
CA GLU A 531 36.20 -11.28 -18.20
C GLU A 531 35.64 -9.91 -17.76
N TRP A 532 34.61 -9.42 -18.46
CA TRP A 532 33.81 -8.28 -18.00
C TRP A 532 32.69 -8.71 -17.03
N SER A 533 32.63 -10.00 -16.64
CA SER A 533 31.59 -10.51 -15.75
C SER A 533 31.77 -10.01 -14.31
N GLY A 534 30.70 -9.43 -13.77
CA GLY A 534 30.66 -8.90 -12.40
C GLY A 534 29.41 -8.05 -12.15
N GLU A 535 29.14 -7.75 -10.89
CA GLU A 535 28.02 -6.88 -10.53
C GLU A 535 28.35 -5.42 -10.85
N PHE A 536 27.43 -4.79 -11.58
CA PHE A 536 27.50 -3.38 -11.94
C PHE A 536 26.44 -2.62 -11.15
N LEU A 537 26.79 -1.45 -10.62
CA LEU A 537 25.81 -0.57 -9.99
C LEU A 537 24.76 -0.16 -11.04
N ALA A 538 23.48 -0.21 -10.65
CA ALA A 538 22.36 -0.02 -11.56
C ALA A 538 22.40 1.33 -12.28
N HIS A 539 22.90 2.38 -11.64
CA HIS A 539 23.00 3.73 -12.19
C HIS A 539 24.06 3.89 -13.29
N LEU A 540 24.95 2.90 -13.46
CA LEU A 540 25.94 2.86 -14.54
C LEU A 540 25.46 2.05 -15.75
N LYS A 541 24.15 1.84 -15.85
CA LYS A 541 23.44 1.28 -17.01
C LYS A 541 22.30 2.21 -17.40
N MET A 542 22.11 2.43 -18.70
CA MET A 542 21.02 3.26 -19.21
C MET A 542 19.70 2.61 -18.82
N ASN A 543 18.80 3.39 -18.23
CA ASN A 543 17.42 2.98 -18.06
C ASN A 543 16.58 3.53 -19.22
N PHE A 544 15.58 2.78 -19.66
CA PHE A 544 14.70 3.17 -20.75
C PHE A 544 13.27 3.25 -20.23
N SER A 545 12.57 4.32 -20.56
CA SER A 545 11.14 4.51 -20.36
C SER A 545 10.51 4.58 -21.74
N VAL A 546 9.83 3.50 -22.15
CA VAL A 546 9.18 3.42 -23.47
C VAL A 546 7.84 4.11 -23.38
N ILE A 547 7.63 5.13 -24.21
CA ILE A 547 6.42 5.97 -24.19
C ILE A 547 5.59 5.81 -25.46
N ASP A 548 4.28 5.99 -25.35
CA ASP A 548 3.36 6.10 -26.48
C ASP A 548 3.33 7.52 -27.08
N ASP A 549 2.46 7.75 -28.07
CA ASP A 549 2.31 9.05 -28.74
C ASP A 549 1.69 10.14 -27.83
N SER A 550 1.04 9.75 -26.73
CA SER A 550 0.51 10.67 -25.72
C SER A 550 1.53 11.05 -24.64
N GLY A 551 2.70 10.40 -24.65
CA GLY A 551 3.73 10.55 -23.63
C GLY A 551 3.53 9.66 -22.39
N GLN A 552 2.59 8.72 -22.44
CA GLN A 552 2.35 7.75 -21.37
C GLN A 552 3.41 6.63 -21.40
N GLU A 553 3.94 6.27 -20.24
CA GLU A 553 4.90 5.16 -20.11
C GLU A 553 4.20 3.80 -20.27
N LEU A 554 4.67 3.02 -21.25
CA LEU A 554 4.19 1.66 -21.54
C LEU A 554 4.99 0.60 -20.78
N ALA A 555 6.31 0.78 -20.70
CA ALA A 555 7.20 -0.06 -19.90
C ALA A 555 8.50 0.68 -19.58
N CYS A 556 9.13 0.31 -18.47
CA CYS A 556 10.42 0.85 -18.06
C CYS A 556 11.38 -0.27 -17.66
N GLY A 557 12.66 -0.14 -18.02
CA GLY A 557 13.69 -1.09 -17.61
C GLY A 557 15.06 -0.79 -18.22
N ARG A 558 16.09 -1.49 -17.72
CA ARG A 558 17.48 -1.38 -18.22
C ARG A 558 17.85 -2.44 -19.25
N ASP A 559 17.01 -3.46 -19.42
CA ASP A 559 17.21 -4.50 -20.42
C ASP A 559 16.42 -4.15 -21.68
N LEU A 560 17.12 -3.55 -22.64
CA LEU A 560 16.56 -3.18 -23.94
C LEU A 560 16.03 -4.41 -24.70
N ALA A 561 16.64 -5.59 -24.53
CA ALA A 561 16.20 -6.81 -25.19
C ALA A 561 14.90 -7.34 -24.58
N ALA A 562 14.74 -7.23 -23.26
CA ALA A 562 13.48 -7.55 -22.58
C ALA A 562 12.35 -6.59 -22.99
N LEU A 563 12.64 -5.28 -23.05
CA LEU A 563 11.66 -4.28 -23.50
C LEU A 563 11.23 -4.53 -24.96
N ARG A 564 12.16 -4.93 -25.83
CA ARG A 564 11.84 -5.36 -27.21
C ARG A 564 11.03 -6.65 -27.25
N GLN A 565 11.26 -7.59 -26.36
CA GLN A 565 10.44 -8.80 -26.31
C GLN A 565 9.01 -8.48 -25.87
N GLN A 566 8.84 -7.59 -24.89
CA GLN A 566 7.54 -7.20 -24.36
C GLN A 566 6.76 -6.31 -25.32
N LEU A 567 7.39 -5.27 -25.86
CA LEU A 567 6.73 -4.21 -26.62
C LEU A 567 7.12 -4.17 -28.10
N GLY A 568 8.08 -4.99 -28.55
CA GLY A 568 8.58 -4.96 -29.93
C GLY A 568 7.53 -5.38 -30.95
N GLY A 569 6.59 -6.26 -30.58
CA GLY A 569 5.42 -6.58 -31.41
C GLY A 569 4.48 -5.38 -31.57
N ALA A 570 4.17 -4.67 -30.48
CA ALA A 570 3.40 -3.44 -30.54
C ALA A 570 4.14 -2.35 -31.35
N ALA A 571 5.45 -2.20 -31.16
CA ALA A 571 6.28 -1.27 -31.93
C ALA A 571 6.27 -1.55 -33.45
N ARG A 572 6.08 -2.81 -33.87
CA ARG A 572 5.91 -3.18 -35.29
C ARG A 572 4.53 -2.84 -35.83
N ILE A 573 3.49 -2.90 -34.98
CA ILE A 573 2.08 -2.70 -35.35
C ILE A 573 1.69 -1.22 -35.31
N THR A 574 2.23 -0.42 -34.38
CA THR A 574 1.89 1.00 -34.20
C THR A 574 2.72 1.93 -35.12
N TYR A 575 3.15 1.43 -36.28
CA TYR A 575 4.00 2.17 -37.22
C TYR A 575 3.21 3.27 -37.95
N GLY A 576 1.95 3.00 -38.31
CA GLY A 576 0.97 4.00 -38.75
C GLY A 576 -0.03 4.30 -37.63
N GLY A 577 -0.07 5.53 -37.12
CA GLY A 577 -0.94 5.86 -35.98
C GLY A 577 -0.97 7.34 -35.59
N GLY A 578 -0.41 8.22 -36.42
CA GLY A 578 -0.63 9.65 -36.25
C GLY A 578 -2.09 10.00 -36.55
N ALA A 579 -2.63 11.02 -35.87
CA ALA A 579 -4.00 11.50 -36.06
C ALA A 579 -4.32 11.94 -37.52
N GLU A 580 -3.31 12.12 -38.38
CA GLU A 580 -3.46 12.44 -39.81
C GLU A 580 -3.49 11.19 -40.73
N ASP A 581 -3.07 10.00 -40.26
CA ASP A 581 -2.92 8.78 -41.08
C ASP A 581 -4.05 7.75 -40.88
N SER A 582 -5.09 8.09 -40.09
CA SER A 582 -6.15 7.17 -39.66
C SER A 582 -7.13 6.72 -40.75
N GLU A 583 -6.99 7.18 -42.00
CA GLU A 583 -7.92 6.80 -43.09
C GLU A 583 -7.67 5.39 -43.65
N PHE A 584 -6.43 4.88 -43.57
CA PHE A 584 -6.09 3.55 -44.11
C PHE A 584 -6.35 2.42 -43.12
N GLU A 585 -6.05 2.62 -41.83
CA GLU A 585 -6.22 1.57 -40.83
C GLU A 585 -7.71 1.36 -40.48
N ARG A 586 -8.13 0.11 -40.36
CA ARG A 586 -9.51 -0.25 -40.02
C ARG A 586 -9.54 -1.35 -38.99
N THR A 587 -10.49 -1.28 -38.08
CA THR A 587 -10.64 -2.27 -37.00
C THR A 587 -11.94 -3.03 -37.13
N GLY A 588 -11.97 -4.27 -36.64
CA GLY A 588 -13.24 -5.00 -36.51
C GLY A 588 -13.82 -5.53 -37.82
N LEU A 589 -12.98 -5.78 -38.84
CA LEU A 589 -13.42 -6.27 -40.14
C LEU A 589 -13.85 -7.74 -40.04
N VAL A 590 -15.09 -8.03 -40.43
CA VAL A 590 -15.65 -9.40 -40.46
C VAL A 590 -15.83 -9.94 -41.89
N GLU A 591 -15.61 -9.09 -42.89
CA GLU A 591 -15.69 -9.41 -44.31
C GLU A 591 -14.64 -8.60 -45.09
N TRP A 592 -14.41 -8.98 -46.35
CA TRP A 592 -13.50 -8.27 -47.23
C TRP A 592 -14.15 -6.97 -47.76
N SER A 593 -14.05 -5.87 -47.00
CA SER A 593 -14.72 -4.58 -47.29
C SER A 593 -13.77 -3.38 -47.44
N PHE A 594 -12.47 -3.63 -47.59
CA PHE A 594 -11.40 -2.61 -47.59
C PHE A 594 -10.69 -2.42 -48.94
N GLY A 595 -11.21 -3.04 -50.02
CA GLY A 595 -10.62 -2.92 -51.36
C GLY A 595 -9.41 -3.82 -51.58
N ASP A 596 -8.52 -3.41 -52.48
CA ASP A 596 -7.27 -4.13 -52.78
C ASP A 596 -6.22 -3.83 -51.69
N LEU A 597 -5.46 -4.84 -51.28
CA LEU A 597 -4.40 -4.72 -50.29
C LEU A 597 -3.04 -4.47 -51.02
N PRO A 598 -2.54 -3.22 -51.13
CA PRO A 598 -1.30 -2.94 -51.85
C PRO A 598 -0.09 -3.53 -51.11
N GLU A 599 1.02 -3.78 -51.82
CA GLU A 599 2.23 -4.36 -51.22
C GLU A 599 2.91 -3.40 -50.22
N GLN A 600 2.85 -2.10 -50.47
CA GLN A 600 3.40 -1.06 -49.60
C GLN A 600 2.62 0.25 -49.75
N VAL A 601 2.62 1.07 -48.70
CA VAL A 601 2.01 2.40 -48.64
C VAL A 601 3.05 3.39 -48.10
N LYS A 602 3.11 4.60 -48.68
CA LYS A 602 3.94 5.70 -48.17
C LYS A 602 3.09 6.62 -47.29
N PHE A 603 3.62 7.04 -46.14
CA PHE A 603 2.95 7.97 -45.22
C PHE A 603 3.97 8.90 -44.53
N LYS A 604 3.51 9.97 -43.86
CA LYS A 604 4.41 10.94 -43.20
C LYS A 604 4.19 10.95 -41.68
N ARG A 605 5.27 10.82 -40.91
CA ARG A 605 5.21 10.89 -39.44
C ARG A 605 6.38 11.69 -38.88
N GLY A 606 6.11 12.64 -37.99
CA GLY A 606 7.13 13.50 -37.40
C GLY A 606 7.95 14.31 -38.43
N GLY A 607 7.34 14.69 -39.54
CA GLY A 607 8.00 15.44 -40.63
C GLY A 607 8.87 14.59 -41.59
N ARG A 608 8.89 13.25 -41.45
CA ARG A 608 9.62 12.33 -42.36
C ARG A 608 8.66 11.44 -43.15
N GLU A 609 9.02 11.13 -44.39
CA GLU A 609 8.32 10.17 -45.24
C GLU A 609 8.78 8.74 -44.91
N LEU A 610 7.84 7.85 -44.63
CA LEU A 610 8.06 6.46 -44.23
C LEU A 610 7.30 5.51 -45.17
N VAL A 611 7.79 4.28 -45.29
CA VAL A 611 7.13 3.18 -46.03
C VAL A 611 6.59 2.18 -45.02
N GLY A 612 5.29 1.88 -45.09
CA GLY A 612 4.63 0.84 -44.30
C GLY A 612 4.05 -0.26 -45.20
N TYR A 613 3.91 -1.47 -44.65
CA TYR A 613 3.43 -2.66 -45.35
C TYR A 613 2.04 -3.04 -44.82
N PRO A 614 0.97 -2.90 -45.63
CA PRO A 614 -0.39 -3.26 -45.23
C PRO A 614 -0.53 -4.73 -44.86
N ALA A 615 -1.13 -4.97 -43.71
CA ALA A 615 -1.34 -6.31 -43.16
C ALA A 615 -2.76 -6.48 -42.59
N LEU A 616 -3.29 -7.69 -42.75
CA LEU A 616 -4.52 -8.12 -42.07
C LEU A 616 -4.15 -8.85 -40.78
N VAL A 617 -4.41 -8.24 -39.63
CA VAL A 617 -4.05 -8.77 -38.30
C VAL A 617 -5.24 -9.49 -37.68
N ASP A 618 -5.09 -10.76 -37.28
CA ASP A 618 -6.14 -11.56 -36.64
C ASP A 618 -6.37 -11.09 -35.18
N ASN A 619 -7.57 -10.61 -34.88
CA ASN A 619 -8.00 -10.18 -33.54
C ASN A 619 -8.93 -11.19 -32.86
N GLY A 620 -9.01 -12.42 -33.35
CA GLY A 620 -9.79 -13.50 -32.75
C GLY A 620 -11.23 -13.55 -33.23
N GLU A 621 -11.99 -12.45 -33.15
CA GLU A 621 -13.38 -12.39 -33.65
C GLU A 621 -13.49 -11.64 -34.99
N SER A 622 -12.49 -10.83 -35.29
CA SER A 622 -12.41 -9.97 -36.48
C SER A 622 -10.97 -9.87 -36.97
N VAL A 623 -10.76 -9.08 -38.02
CA VAL A 623 -9.46 -8.72 -38.55
C VAL A 623 -9.30 -7.21 -38.53
N ASP A 624 -8.09 -6.73 -38.25
CA ASP A 624 -7.72 -5.33 -38.41
C ASP A 624 -6.83 -5.13 -39.63
N LEU A 625 -7.02 -4.04 -40.35
CA LEU A 625 -6.10 -3.57 -41.38
C LEU A 625 -5.11 -2.59 -40.74
N ARG A 626 -3.82 -2.96 -40.71
CA ARG A 626 -2.73 -2.20 -40.07
C ARG A 626 -1.54 -2.01 -41.00
N LEU A 627 -0.72 -0.99 -40.74
CA LEU A 627 0.58 -0.82 -41.39
C LEU A 627 1.71 -1.37 -40.51
N LEU A 628 2.45 -2.36 -41.03
CA LEU A 628 3.63 -2.92 -40.37
C LEU A 628 4.94 -2.35 -40.93
N ASP A 629 6.01 -2.49 -40.16
CA ASP A 629 7.35 -1.97 -40.49
C ASP A 629 8.13 -2.83 -41.50
N THR A 630 7.74 -4.09 -41.72
CA THR A 630 8.46 -5.04 -42.59
C THR A 630 7.51 -5.87 -43.46
N ALA A 631 7.96 -6.20 -44.68
CA ALA A 631 7.19 -6.97 -45.66
C ALA A 631 6.91 -8.42 -45.20
N ASP A 632 7.88 -9.06 -44.55
CA ASP A 632 7.76 -10.44 -44.06
C ASP A 632 6.71 -10.55 -42.95
N ALA A 633 6.73 -9.61 -42.00
CA ALA A 633 5.72 -9.55 -40.94
C ALA A 633 4.32 -9.31 -41.53
N ALA A 634 4.20 -8.40 -42.50
CA ALA A 634 2.94 -8.12 -43.17
C ALA A 634 2.39 -9.34 -43.91
N THR A 635 3.26 -10.10 -44.57
CA THR A 635 2.87 -11.34 -45.26
C THR A 635 2.38 -12.40 -44.29
N GLY A 636 3.09 -12.61 -43.18
CA GLY A 636 2.72 -13.57 -42.14
C GLY A 636 1.41 -13.23 -41.45
N GLU A 637 1.23 -11.96 -41.04
CA GLU A 637 -0.04 -11.50 -40.46
C GLU A 637 -1.17 -11.62 -41.47
N THR A 638 -0.99 -11.12 -42.69
CA THR A 638 -2.03 -11.17 -43.72
C THR A 638 -2.52 -12.60 -43.97
N ARG A 639 -1.62 -13.58 -44.00
CA ARG A 639 -2.01 -15.00 -44.14
C ARG A 639 -2.92 -15.44 -43.00
N ARG A 640 -2.63 -15.07 -41.75
CA ARG A 640 -3.48 -15.34 -40.58
C ARG A 640 -4.81 -14.59 -40.64
N GLY A 641 -4.79 -13.31 -40.99
CA GLY A 641 -5.99 -12.50 -41.18
C GLY A 641 -6.92 -13.06 -42.26
N VAL A 642 -6.38 -13.52 -43.39
CA VAL A 642 -7.20 -14.18 -44.43
C VAL A 642 -7.81 -15.48 -43.92
N VAL A 643 -7.05 -16.31 -43.18
CA VAL A 643 -7.61 -17.52 -42.54
C VAL A 643 -8.77 -17.14 -41.63
N ARG A 644 -8.66 -16.06 -40.83
CA ARG A 644 -9.76 -15.57 -39.99
C ARG A 644 -10.98 -15.17 -40.80
N LEU A 645 -10.82 -14.34 -41.84
CA LEU A 645 -11.93 -13.93 -42.71
C LEU A 645 -12.59 -15.13 -43.41
N LEU A 646 -11.81 -16.11 -43.87
CA LEU A 646 -12.34 -17.35 -44.45
C LEU A 646 -13.11 -18.19 -43.42
N ARG A 647 -12.67 -18.25 -42.16
CA ARG A 647 -13.41 -18.91 -41.08
C ARG A 647 -14.76 -18.23 -40.82
N ILE A 648 -14.78 -16.90 -40.81
CA ILE A 648 -16.02 -16.11 -40.64
C ILE A 648 -16.96 -16.36 -41.84
N ALA A 649 -16.44 -16.28 -43.07
CA ALA A 649 -17.21 -16.52 -44.29
C ALA A 649 -17.75 -17.97 -44.40
N LEU A 650 -17.05 -18.94 -43.82
CA LEU A 650 -17.43 -20.36 -43.79
C LEU A 650 -17.96 -20.80 -42.41
N ALA A 651 -18.58 -19.90 -41.65
CA ALA A 651 -19.06 -20.15 -40.30
C ALA A 651 -19.98 -21.38 -40.20
N ALA A 652 -20.83 -21.64 -41.20
CA ALA A 652 -21.70 -22.81 -41.23
C ALA A 652 -20.90 -24.13 -41.26
N GLN A 653 -19.84 -24.20 -42.06
CA GLN A 653 -18.95 -25.37 -42.16
C GLN A 653 -18.17 -25.56 -40.85
N PHE A 654 -17.68 -24.48 -40.24
CA PHE A 654 -16.97 -24.57 -38.95
C PHE A 654 -17.88 -24.89 -37.77
N LYS A 655 -19.14 -24.46 -37.79
CA LYS A 655 -20.15 -24.87 -36.81
C LYS A 655 -20.46 -26.36 -36.91
N GLN A 656 -20.56 -26.89 -38.13
CA GLN A 656 -20.71 -28.33 -38.34
C GLN A 656 -19.43 -29.10 -37.94
N LEU A 657 -18.25 -28.56 -38.25
CA LEU A 657 -16.97 -29.12 -37.83
C LEU A 657 -16.87 -29.23 -36.30
N ASP A 658 -17.20 -28.16 -35.57
CA ASP A 658 -17.18 -28.16 -34.10
C ASP A 658 -18.11 -29.24 -33.52
N LYS A 659 -19.33 -29.36 -34.08
CA LYS A 659 -20.31 -30.40 -33.69
C LYS A 659 -19.83 -31.82 -33.98
N ASP A 660 -19.12 -32.02 -35.10
CA ASP A 660 -18.54 -33.33 -35.43
C ASP A 660 -17.41 -33.66 -34.46
N LEU A 661 -16.48 -32.73 -34.24
CA LEU A 661 -15.34 -32.90 -33.34
C LEU A 661 -15.77 -33.08 -31.87
N SER A 662 -16.84 -32.43 -31.43
CA SER A 662 -17.38 -32.61 -30.07
C SER A 662 -17.90 -34.04 -29.82
N ARG A 663 -18.17 -34.82 -30.88
CA ARG A 663 -18.66 -36.20 -30.80
C ARG A 663 -17.53 -37.23 -30.86
N GLU A 664 -16.28 -36.82 -31.10
CA GLU A 664 -15.10 -37.70 -31.21
C GLU A 664 -14.55 -38.13 -29.83
N THR A 665 -15.38 -38.81 -29.04
CA THR A 665 -15.05 -39.22 -27.66
C THR A 665 -13.92 -40.25 -27.59
N ALA A 666 -13.83 -41.15 -28.57
CA ALA A 666 -12.79 -42.17 -28.63
C ALA A 666 -11.39 -41.55 -28.79
N LEU A 667 -11.27 -40.51 -29.62
CA LEU A 667 -10.01 -39.79 -29.80
C LEU A 667 -9.66 -38.95 -28.57
N ALA A 668 -10.64 -38.30 -27.96
CA ALA A 668 -10.45 -37.56 -26.71
C ALA A 668 -9.91 -38.45 -25.57
N LEU A 669 -10.38 -39.69 -25.46
CA LEU A 669 -9.88 -40.64 -24.46
C LEU A 669 -8.39 -40.98 -24.66
N LYS A 670 -7.95 -41.10 -25.92
CA LYS A 670 -6.53 -41.33 -26.26
C LYS A 670 -5.66 -40.10 -25.99
N PHE A 671 -6.22 -38.90 -26.11
CA PHE A 671 -5.52 -37.63 -25.90
C PHE A 671 -5.40 -37.21 -24.42
N ARG A 672 -6.04 -37.92 -23.48
CA ARG A 672 -6.11 -37.54 -22.05
C ARG A 672 -4.77 -37.24 -21.35
N ASN A 673 -3.66 -37.78 -21.85
CA ASN A 673 -2.33 -37.55 -21.30
C ASN A 673 -1.70 -36.22 -21.76
N PHE A 674 -2.27 -35.59 -22.81
CA PHE A 674 -1.82 -34.32 -23.38
C PHE A 674 -2.72 -33.14 -23.01
N GLY A 675 -4.02 -33.39 -22.80
CA GLY A 675 -4.97 -32.34 -22.42
C GLY A 675 -6.41 -32.80 -22.35
N SER A 676 -7.32 -31.85 -22.14
CA SER A 676 -8.77 -32.10 -22.11
C SER A 676 -9.35 -32.30 -23.51
N ALA A 677 -10.60 -32.79 -23.58
CA ALA A 677 -11.34 -32.89 -24.84
C ALA A 677 -11.50 -31.52 -25.54
N ASP A 678 -11.63 -30.44 -24.77
CA ASP A 678 -11.72 -29.08 -25.30
C ASP A 678 -10.41 -28.63 -25.95
N VAL A 679 -9.27 -28.90 -25.31
CA VAL A 679 -7.93 -28.61 -25.87
C VAL A 679 -7.72 -29.37 -27.18
N LEU A 680 -8.10 -30.65 -27.24
CA LEU A 680 -8.04 -31.44 -28.47
C LEU A 680 -8.92 -30.84 -29.57
N ARG A 681 -10.17 -30.48 -29.24
CA ARG A 681 -11.12 -29.91 -30.19
C ARG A 681 -10.63 -28.58 -30.76
N GLU A 682 -10.08 -27.71 -29.92
CA GLU A 682 -9.51 -26.43 -30.35
C GLU A 682 -8.29 -26.64 -31.25
N ALA A 683 -7.37 -27.53 -30.86
CA ALA A 683 -6.18 -27.85 -31.64
C ALA A 683 -6.52 -28.42 -33.03
N LEU A 684 -7.47 -29.37 -33.09
CA LEU A 684 -7.99 -29.92 -34.35
C LEU A 684 -8.65 -28.85 -35.21
N THR A 685 -9.49 -28.01 -34.61
CA THR A 685 -10.18 -26.92 -35.33
C THR A 685 -9.18 -25.93 -35.93
N LYS A 686 -8.18 -25.51 -35.15
CA LYS A 686 -7.13 -24.59 -35.60
C LYS A 686 -6.28 -25.21 -36.71
N ALA A 687 -5.86 -26.46 -36.54
CA ALA A 687 -5.06 -27.16 -37.54
C ALA A 687 -5.83 -27.40 -38.85
N ILE A 688 -7.12 -27.75 -38.77
CA ILE A 688 -8.00 -27.88 -39.94
C ILE A 688 -8.17 -26.53 -40.62
N ALA A 689 -8.37 -25.43 -39.86
CA ALA A 689 -8.50 -24.10 -40.44
C ALA A 689 -7.26 -23.71 -41.24
N THR A 690 -6.06 -23.82 -40.66
CA THR A 690 -4.81 -23.46 -41.36
C THR A 690 -4.58 -24.31 -42.61
N ARG A 691 -4.79 -25.64 -42.51
CA ARG A 691 -4.49 -26.58 -43.60
C ARG A 691 -5.55 -26.60 -44.71
N ALA A 692 -6.83 -26.44 -44.37
CA ALA A 692 -7.92 -26.51 -45.34
C ALA A 692 -8.22 -25.17 -46.03
N LEU A 693 -8.12 -24.06 -45.29
CA LEU A 693 -8.50 -22.74 -45.80
C LEU A 693 -7.41 -22.11 -46.67
N MET A 694 -6.15 -22.25 -46.27
CA MET A 694 -5.01 -21.71 -47.01
C MET A 694 -4.07 -22.82 -47.49
N GLY A 695 -3.67 -23.76 -46.63
CA GLY A 695 -2.69 -24.78 -47.02
C GLY A 695 -1.40 -24.14 -47.53
N ASP A 696 -0.92 -24.58 -48.69
CA ASP A 696 0.25 -24.01 -49.41
C ASP A 696 -0.15 -23.00 -50.50
N ASP A 697 -1.42 -22.57 -50.56
CA ASP A 697 -1.88 -21.61 -51.56
C ASP A 697 -1.34 -20.19 -51.26
N ASP A 698 -1.29 -19.37 -52.32
CA ASP A 698 -0.92 -17.96 -52.24
C ASP A 698 -1.95 -17.14 -51.45
N THR A 699 -1.48 -16.14 -50.71
CA THR A 699 -2.34 -15.30 -49.86
C THR A 699 -3.11 -14.27 -50.71
N PRO A 700 -4.45 -14.31 -50.73
CA PRO A 700 -5.27 -13.32 -51.42
C PRO A 700 -4.94 -11.88 -50.99
N ARG A 701 -4.77 -10.99 -51.96
CA ARG A 701 -4.67 -9.53 -51.74
C ARG A 701 -5.83 -8.75 -52.38
N LYS A 702 -6.71 -9.44 -53.10
CA LYS A 702 -7.90 -8.87 -53.76
C LYS A 702 -9.16 -9.67 -53.45
N LEU A 703 -10.33 -9.02 -53.48
CA LEU A 703 -11.63 -9.66 -53.21
C LEU A 703 -11.88 -10.89 -54.12
N LYS A 704 -11.57 -10.78 -55.42
CA LYS A 704 -11.73 -11.90 -56.37
C LYS A 704 -10.89 -13.12 -56.02
N GLU A 705 -9.68 -12.92 -55.52
CA GLU A 705 -8.78 -13.99 -55.09
C GLU A 705 -9.30 -14.64 -53.80
N PHE A 706 -9.81 -13.81 -52.87
CA PHE A 706 -10.42 -14.28 -51.63
C PHE A 706 -11.66 -15.15 -51.91
N ASP A 707 -12.54 -14.71 -52.80
CA ASP A 707 -13.73 -15.50 -53.17
C ASP A 707 -13.37 -16.82 -53.86
N LYS A 708 -12.35 -16.82 -54.73
CA LYS A 708 -11.84 -18.05 -55.35
C LYS A 708 -11.27 -19.01 -54.29
N GLN A 709 -10.54 -18.48 -53.30
CA GLN A 709 -10.00 -19.28 -52.21
C GLN A 709 -11.10 -19.83 -51.31
N LYS A 710 -12.16 -19.06 -51.03
CA LYS A 710 -13.35 -19.49 -50.28
C LYS A 710 -14.02 -20.70 -50.93
N GLU A 711 -14.26 -20.66 -52.24
CA GLU A 711 -14.87 -21.78 -52.98
C GLU A 711 -13.96 -23.03 -52.99
N ARG A 712 -12.64 -22.84 -53.08
CA ARG A 712 -11.65 -23.94 -53.03
C ARG A 712 -11.54 -24.55 -51.63
N ALA A 713 -11.60 -23.73 -50.59
CA ALA A 713 -11.47 -24.13 -49.19
C ALA A 713 -12.68 -24.93 -48.69
N LYS A 714 -13.89 -24.57 -49.11
CA LYS A 714 -15.15 -25.18 -48.65
C LYS A 714 -15.18 -26.72 -48.71
N PRO A 715 -14.86 -27.40 -49.83
CA PRO A 715 -14.81 -28.86 -49.87
C PRO A 715 -13.58 -29.45 -49.14
N ARG A 716 -12.48 -28.70 -49.02
CA ARG A 716 -11.24 -29.15 -48.36
C ARG A 716 -11.41 -29.35 -46.87
N VAL A 717 -12.26 -28.58 -46.20
CA VAL A 717 -12.50 -28.70 -44.76
C VAL A 717 -12.86 -30.14 -44.38
N ALA A 718 -13.76 -30.78 -45.14
CA ALA A 718 -14.18 -32.15 -44.87
C ALA A 718 -13.04 -33.18 -45.11
N VAL A 719 -12.30 -33.02 -46.20
CA VAL A 719 -11.19 -33.92 -46.57
C VAL A 719 -10.04 -33.84 -45.56
N VAL A 720 -9.65 -32.62 -45.18
CA VAL A 720 -8.59 -32.36 -44.21
C VAL A 720 -9.00 -32.85 -42.82
N LYS A 721 -10.27 -32.66 -42.41
CA LYS A 721 -10.80 -33.22 -41.15
C LYS A 721 -10.60 -34.73 -41.10
N GLN A 722 -11.06 -35.47 -42.12
CA GLN A 722 -10.97 -36.92 -42.14
C GLN A 722 -9.51 -37.41 -42.12
N ALA A 723 -8.64 -36.82 -42.93
CA ALA A 723 -7.22 -37.16 -42.94
C ALA A 723 -6.55 -36.88 -41.59
N LEU A 724 -6.81 -35.71 -40.99
CA LEU A 724 -6.21 -35.33 -39.72
C LEU A 724 -6.66 -36.21 -38.56
N LEU A 725 -7.95 -36.54 -38.47
CA LEU A 725 -8.45 -37.43 -37.42
C LEU A 725 -7.82 -38.82 -37.49
N ARG A 726 -7.66 -39.37 -38.70
CA ARG A 726 -6.98 -40.66 -38.91
C ARG A 726 -5.51 -40.59 -38.48
N ASP A 727 -4.78 -39.57 -38.95
CA ASP A 727 -3.35 -39.44 -38.68
C ASP A 727 -3.11 -39.22 -37.17
N VAL A 728 -3.90 -38.38 -36.50
CA VAL A 728 -3.81 -38.14 -35.05
C VAL A 728 -4.17 -39.39 -34.24
N ALA A 729 -5.18 -40.15 -34.65
CA ALA A 729 -5.54 -41.40 -33.98
C ALA A 729 -4.39 -42.42 -34.01
N GLU A 730 -3.74 -42.58 -35.18
CA GLU A 730 -2.59 -43.46 -35.33
C GLU A 730 -1.39 -43.02 -34.48
N ILE A 731 -1.11 -41.71 -34.44
CA ILE A 731 -0.03 -41.14 -33.62
C ILE A 731 -0.28 -41.40 -32.13
N LEU A 732 -1.50 -41.18 -31.64
CA LEU A 732 -1.82 -41.40 -30.23
C LEU A 732 -1.76 -42.88 -29.84
N ASP A 733 -2.16 -43.79 -30.72
CA ASP A 733 -2.03 -45.24 -30.50
C ASP A 733 -0.58 -45.68 -30.43
N LEU A 734 0.28 -45.18 -31.33
CA LEU A 734 1.70 -45.47 -31.32
C LEU A 734 2.42 -44.84 -30.13
N HIS A 735 2.06 -43.60 -29.76
CA HIS A 735 2.58 -42.93 -28.58
C HIS A 735 2.28 -43.75 -27.32
N ALA A 736 1.03 -44.20 -27.15
CA ALA A 736 0.64 -45.05 -26.01
C ALA A 736 1.46 -46.36 -25.96
N GLN A 737 1.72 -47.00 -27.11
CA GLN A 737 2.57 -48.19 -27.20
C GLN A 737 4.01 -47.91 -26.78
N VAL A 738 4.60 -46.80 -27.24
CA VAL A 738 5.96 -46.38 -26.85
C VAL A 738 6.02 -46.08 -25.35
N THR A 739 5.07 -45.29 -24.82
CA THR A 739 5.00 -44.97 -23.39
C THR A 739 4.89 -46.23 -22.53
N ALA A 740 4.08 -47.21 -22.92
CA ALA A 740 3.96 -48.47 -22.20
C ALA A 740 5.28 -49.26 -22.17
N ARG A 741 6.05 -49.25 -23.27
CA ARG A 741 7.39 -49.87 -23.34
C ARG A 741 8.41 -49.13 -22.48
N LEU A 742 8.39 -47.79 -22.48
CA LEU A 742 9.30 -46.97 -21.68
C LEU A 742 9.00 -47.04 -20.17
N ASN A 743 7.75 -47.30 -19.78
CA ASN A 743 7.36 -47.46 -18.38
C ASN A 743 7.50 -48.89 -17.84
N ALA A 744 7.90 -49.85 -18.68
CA ALA A 744 8.22 -51.20 -18.23
C ALA A 744 9.47 -51.18 -17.31
N LYS A 745 9.73 -52.27 -16.56
CA LYS A 745 10.88 -52.34 -15.63
C LYS A 745 12.17 -51.87 -16.33
N PRO A 746 12.96 -50.99 -15.70
CA PRO A 746 14.10 -50.36 -16.36
C PRO A 746 15.13 -51.40 -16.79
N GLN A 747 15.35 -51.46 -18.10
CA GLN A 747 16.39 -52.24 -18.77
C GLN A 747 17.06 -51.27 -19.75
N PHE A 748 18.38 -51.07 -19.66
CA PHE A 748 19.12 -50.09 -20.47
C PHE A 748 18.75 -48.62 -20.19
N THR A 749 19.00 -48.17 -18.96
CA THR A 749 18.60 -46.85 -18.43
C THR A 749 18.96 -45.67 -19.33
N ALA A 750 20.14 -45.66 -19.95
CA ALA A 750 20.58 -44.55 -20.81
C ALA A 750 19.73 -44.43 -22.08
N ALA A 751 19.43 -45.55 -22.75
CA ALA A 751 18.60 -45.58 -23.95
C ALA A 751 17.14 -45.25 -23.64
N MET A 752 16.60 -45.75 -22.52
CA MET A 752 15.24 -45.42 -22.08
C MET A 752 15.09 -43.92 -21.77
N ARG A 753 16.09 -43.30 -21.13
CA ARG A 753 16.10 -41.86 -20.84
C ARG A 753 16.17 -41.01 -22.10
N ASP A 754 17.01 -41.39 -23.06
CA ASP A 754 17.06 -40.74 -24.37
C ASP A 754 15.71 -40.85 -25.09
N GLU A 755 15.13 -42.06 -25.18
CA GLU A 755 13.87 -42.27 -25.89
C GLU A 755 12.68 -41.60 -25.19
N THR A 756 12.72 -41.44 -23.87
CA THR A 756 11.73 -40.62 -23.14
C THR A 756 11.82 -39.16 -23.55
N SER A 757 13.03 -38.62 -23.66
CA SER A 757 13.26 -37.22 -24.07
C SER A 757 12.94 -37.02 -25.55
N HIS A 758 13.23 -38.02 -26.38
CA HIS A 758 12.96 -38.05 -27.81
C HIS A 758 11.45 -38.12 -28.11
N LEU A 759 10.71 -38.98 -27.41
CA LEU A 759 9.25 -39.06 -27.52
C LEU A 759 8.59 -37.72 -27.21
N ALA A 760 9.02 -37.06 -26.13
CA ALA A 760 8.51 -35.74 -25.75
C ALA A 760 8.84 -34.66 -26.79
N ALA A 761 9.97 -34.77 -27.49
CA ALA A 761 10.37 -33.85 -28.55
C ALA A 761 9.68 -34.11 -29.90
N LEU A 762 9.26 -35.35 -30.19
CA LEU A 762 8.52 -35.73 -31.39
C LEU A 762 7.02 -35.42 -31.29
N VAL A 763 6.45 -35.65 -30.10
CA VAL A 763 5.02 -35.47 -29.83
C VAL A 763 4.85 -34.56 -28.60
N PRO A 764 5.18 -33.26 -28.70
CA PRO A 764 4.88 -32.29 -27.65
C PRO A 764 3.36 -32.14 -27.46
N ALA A 765 2.91 -31.50 -26.39
CA ALA A 765 1.47 -31.37 -26.08
C ALA A 765 0.66 -30.67 -27.19
N ASP A 766 1.28 -29.80 -27.97
CA ASP A 766 0.71 -29.01 -29.05
C ASP A 766 1.04 -29.53 -30.46
N PHE A 767 1.53 -30.78 -30.59
CA PHE A 767 1.99 -31.37 -31.86
C PHE A 767 0.99 -31.27 -33.02
N ILE A 768 -0.32 -31.27 -32.73
CA ILE A 768 -1.39 -31.18 -33.74
C ILE A 768 -1.28 -29.86 -34.53
N THR A 769 -0.92 -28.77 -33.85
CA THR A 769 -0.80 -27.42 -34.41
C THR A 769 0.64 -27.00 -34.67
N ALA A 770 1.61 -27.46 -33.88
CA ALA A 770 3.02 -27.10 -34.03
C ALA A 770 3.71 -27.83 -35.18
N THR A 771 3.30 -29.06 -35.49
CA THR A 771 3.95 -29.88 -36.53
C THR A 771 3.35 -29.58 -37.91
N SER A 772 4.23 -29.35 -38.89
CA SER A 772 3.82 -29.17 -40.30
C SER A 772 3.04 -30.40 -40.80
N TRP A 773 2.18 -30.23 -41.79
CA TRP A 773 1.35 -31.35 -42.25
C TRP A 773 2.19 -32.49 -42.86
N ALA A 774 3.30 -32.16 -43.53
CA ALA A 774 4.23 -33.15 -44.06
C ALA A 774 4.81 -34.02 -42.94
N HIS A 775 5.37 -33.38 -41.89
CA HIS A 775 6.02 -34.12 -40.80
C HIS A 775 5.03 -34.81 -39.86
N LEU A 776 3.81 -34.30 -39.73
CA LEU A 776 2.76 -34.98 -38.94
C LEU A 776 2.49 -36.38 -39.49
N ARG A 777 2.52 -36.55 -40.83
CA ARG A 777 2.36 -37.85 -41.49
C ARG A 777 3.56 -38.78 -41.31
N ASP A 778 4.74 -38.23 -41.00
CA ASP A 778 5.94 -39.01 -40.70
C ASP A 778 6.03 -39.46 -39.24
N LEU A 779 5.33 -38.81 -38.31
CA LEU A 779 5.38 -39.17 -36.88
C LEU A 779 5.08 -40.66 -36.62
N PRO A 780 4.08 -41.31 -37.25
CA PRO A 780 3.89 -42.75 -37.10
C PRO A 780 5.14 -43.59 -37.46
N ARG A 781 5.90 -43.18 -38.48
CA ARG A 781 7.15 -43.85 -38.88
C ARG A 781 8.23 -43.67 -37.82
N TYR A 782 8.39 -42.47 -37.27
CA TYR A 782 9.36 -42.21 -36.20
C TYR A 782 9.03 -42.95 -34.90
N LEU A 783 7.76 -42.98 -34.50
CA LEU A 783 7.31 -43.72 -33.31
C LEU A 783 7.53 -45.24 -33.46
N ARG A 784 7.26 -45.80 -34.65
CA ARG A 784 7.64 -47.19 -34.96
C ARG A 784 9.15 -47.41 -34.90
N GLY A 785 9.94 -46.40 -35.29
CA GLY A 785 11.39 -46.40 -35.15
C GLY A 785 11.85 -46.57 -33.70
N ILE A 786 11.22 -45.85 -32.77
CA ILE A 786 11.48 -45.99 -31.33
C ILE A 786 11.17 -47.43 -30.88
N LEU A 787 9.99 -47.96 -31.22
CA LEU A 787 9.61 -49.33 -30.87
C LEU A 787 10.62 -50.35 -31.40
N LYS A 788 11.10 -50.19 -32.64
CA LYS A 788 12.09 -51.05 -33.26
C LYS A 788 13.47 -50.97 -32.62
N ARG A 789 13.89 -49.77 -32.21
CA ARG A 789 15.13 -49.60 -31.45
C ARG A 789 15.05 -50.35 -30.12
N LEU A 790 13.97 -50.14 -29.35
CA LEU A 790 13.75 -50.81 -28.07
C LEU A 790 13.65 -52.34 -28.20
N GLU A 791 13.08 -52.84 -29.30
CA GLU A 791 13.03 -54.27 -29.63
C GLU A 791 14.43 -54.88 -29.86
N LYS A 792 15.30 -54.17 -30.58
CA LYS A 792 16.65 -54.65 -30.96
C LYS A 792 17.72 -54.41 -29.91
N LEU A 793 17.46 -53.54 -28.94
CA LEU A 793 18.43 -53.08 -27.95
C LEU A 793 19.11 -54.22 -27.16
N PRO A 794 18.39 -55.27 -26.69
CA PRO A 794 19.03 -56.37 -25.95
C PRO A 794 20.11 -57.14 -26.74
N ALA A 795 20.01 -57.17 -28.07
CA ALA A 795 20.94 -57.88 -28.94
C ALA A 795 22.04 -56.97 -29.53
N SER A 796 22.01 -55.65 -29.29
CA SER A 796 22.86 -54.71 -30.03
C SER A 796 23.31 -53.45 -29.25
N GLU A 797 23.34 -53.51 -27.92
CA GLU A 797 23.65 -52.38 -27.02
C GLU A 797 24.94 -51.59 -27.38
N VAL A 798 26.04 -52.28 -27.68
CA VAL A 798 27.31 -51.62 -28.05
C VAL A 798 27.20 -50.85 -29.38
N ARG A 799 26.49 -51.44 -30.35
CA ARG A 799 26.25 -50.81 -31.66
C ARG A 799 25.30 -49.62 -31.52
N ASP A 800 24.25 -49.77 -30.72
CA ASP A 800 23.29 -48.71 -30.39
C ASP A 800 24.00 -47.50 -29.76
N SER A 801 24.82 -47.75 -28.73
CA SER A 801 25.56 -46.71 -28.01
C SER A 801 26.51 -45.91 -28.93
N ARG A 802 27.18 -46.58 -29.88
CA ARG A 802 28.03 -45.91 -30.89
C ARG A 802 27.20 -45.06 -31.85
N GLY A 803 26.06 -45.57 -32.31
CA GLY A 803 25.14 -44.80 -33.15
C GLY A 803 24.62 -43.55 -32.43
N MET A 804 24.23 -43.70 -31.17
CA MET A 804 23.73 -42.60 -30.35
C MET A 804 24.76 -41.51 -30.06
N ALA A 805 26.04 -41.85 -29.88
CA ALA A 805 27.08 -40.83 -29.73
C ALA A 805 27.11 -39.85 -30.92
N SER A 806 26.87 -40.36 -32.13
CA SER A 806 26.80 -39.52 -33.34
C SER A 806 25.55 -38.64 -33.36
N VAL A 807 24.39 -39.20 -32.96
CA VAL A 807 23.13 -38.46 -32.87
C VAL A 807 23.22 -37.34 -31.82
N LEU A 808 23.71 -37.64 -30.62
CA LEU A 808 23.83 -36.67 -29.52
C LEU A 808 24.77 -35.51 -29.88
N THR A 809 25.85 -35.77 -30.61
CA THR A 809 26.76 -34.73 -31.06
C THR A 809 26.05 -33.70 -31.95
N LEU A 810 25.31 -34.16 -32.95
CA LEU A 810 24.55 -33.29 -33.86
C LEU A 810 23.35 -32.65 -33.17
N GLN A 811 22.68 -33.38 -32.28
CA GLN A 811 21.55 -32.87 -31.50
C GLN A 811 21.97 -31.75 -30.53
N ASN A 812 23.12 -31.87 -29.87
CA ASN A 812 23.64 -30.83 -28.98
C ASN A 812 24.03 -29.56 -29.75
N LYS A 813 24.63 -29.72 -30.95
CA LYS A 813 24.89 -28.61 -31.87
C LYS A 813 23.58 -27.89 -32.24
N PHE A 814 22.55 -28.66 -32.63
CA PHE A 814 21.22 -28.14 -32.92
C PHE A 814 20.61 -27.37 -31.74
N LEU A 815 20.59 -27.97 -30.54
CA LEU A 815 20.01 -27.34 -29.35
C LEU A 815 20.74 -26.05 -28.95
N ALA A 816 22.06 -26.03 -29.04
CA ALA A 816 22.88 -24.85 -28.77
C ALA A 816 22.62 -23.70 -29.76
N ARG A 817 22.30 -24.02 -31.02
CA ARG A 817 21.92 -23.00 -32.01
C ARG A 817 20.47 -22.55 -31.83
N ARG A 818 19.55 -23.49 -31.54
CA ARG A 818 18.14 -23.17 -31.27
C ARG A 818 18.00 -22.23 -30.09
N SER A 819 18.80 -22.36 -29.03
CA SER A 819 18.77 -21.45 -27.89
C SER A 819 19.20 -20.00 -28.22
N GLN A 820 19.90 -19.80 -29.34
CA GLN A 820 20.29 -18.48 -29.84
C GLN A 820 19.20 -17.82 -30.71
N VAL A 821 18.23 -18.60 -31.20
CA VAL A 821 17.11 -18.11 -32.03
C VAL A 821 15.96 -17.67 -31.13
N ARG A 822 15.56 -16.39 -31.21
CA ARG A 822 14.36 -15.87 -30.53
C ARG A 822 13.19 -15.82 -31.52
N GLY A 823 12.18 -16.68 -31.31
CA GLY A 823 10.98 -16.75 -32.15
C GLY A 823 10.91 -18.02 -33.01
N GLU A 824 10.31 -17.90 -34.20
CA GLU A 824 10.18 -19.01 -35.15
C GLU A 824 11.57 -19.51 -35.60
N LEU A 825 11.69 -20.83 -35.78
CA LEU A 825 12.91 -21.44 -36.29
C LEU A 825 13.12 -21.01 -37.75
N PRO A 826 14.32 -20.55 -38.15
CA PRO A 826 14.66 -20.48 -39.56
C PRO A 826 14.39 -21.82 -40.23
N LEU A 827 13.77 -21.79 -41.41
CA LEU A 827 13.34 -22.99 -42.13
C LEU A 827 14.46 -24.03 -42.25
N ALA A 828 15.67 -23.59 -42.60
CA ALA A 828 16.82 -24.47 -42.75
C ALA A 828 17.26 -25.15 -41.43
N LEU A 829 17.01 -24.50 -40.28
CA LEU A 829 17.28 -25.07 -38.96
C LEU A 829 16.16 -26.03 -38.52
N ASP A 830 14.91 -25.77 -38.91
CA ASP A 830 13.80 -26.70 -38.72
C ASP A 830 13.95 -27.96 -39.60
N ASP A 831 14.37 -27.81 -40.86
CA ASP A 831 14.69 -28.93 -41.74
C ASP A 831 15.79 -29.82 -41.15
N PHE A 832 16.82 -29.21 -40.56
CA PHE A 832 17.88 -29.95 -39.88
C PHE A 832 17.35 -30.76 -38.69
N ARG A 833 16.40 -30.22 -37.92
CA ARG A 833 15.73 -30.92 -36.80
C ARG A 833 15.07 -32.22 -37.28
N TRP A 834 14.40 -32.21 -38.43
CA TRP A 834 13.76 -33.40 -38.99
C TRP A 834 14.76 -34.37 -39.62
N GLN A 835 15.87 -33.89 -40.16
CA GLN A 835 16.95 -34.75 -40.64
C GLN A 835 17.62 -35.56 -39.52
N LEU A 836 17.64 -35.07 -38.28
CA LEU A 836 18.07 -35.86 -37.12
C LEU A 836 17.16 -37.08 -36.90
N GLU A 837 15.87 -36.97 -37.21
CA GLU A 837 14.94 -38.10 -37.12
C GLU A 837 15.20 -39.14 -38.18
N GLU A 838 15.52 -38.70 -39.40
CA GLU A 838 15.96 -39.61 -40.46
C GLU A 838 17.27 -40.31 -40.11
N LEU A 839 18.21 -39.62 -39.44
CA LEU A 839 19.43 -40.25 -38.94
C LEU A 839 19.10 -41.35 -37.92
N ARG A 840 18.20 -41.09 -36.97
CA ARG A 840 17.76 -42.10 -35.98
C ARG A 840 17.14 -43.32 -36.67
N ILE A 841 16.29 -43.15 -37.67
CA ILE A 841 15.74 -44.26 -38.47
C ILE A 841 16.86 -45.05 -39.17
N SER A 842 17.82 -44.37 -39.80
CA SER A 842 18.92 -45.02 -40.52
C SER A 842 19.84 -45.86 -39.63
N LEU A 843 19.98 -45.48 -38.35
CA LEU A 843 20.85 -46.16 -37.39
C LEU A 843 20.15 -47.31 -36.68
N PHE A 844 18.88 -47.12 -36.29
CA PHE A 844 18.20 -48.03 -35.37
C PHE A 844 17.06 -48.86 -36.02
N ALA A 845 16.49 -48.38 -37.12
CA ALA A 845 15.30 -48.96 -37.75
C ALA A 845 15.37 -48.95 -39.29
N GLN A 846 16.47 -49.45 -39.86
CA GLN A 846 16.75 -49.45 -41.31
C GLN A 846 15.63 -50.03 -42.19
N GLU A 847 14.88 -51.00 -41.66
CA GLU A 847 13.72 -51.61 -42.34
C GLU A 847 12.57 -50.62 -42.64
N LEU A 848 12.47 -49.52 -41.89
CA LEU A 848 11.45 -48.49 -42.10
C LEU A 848 11.76 -47.55 -43.27
N LYS A 849 13.02 -47.59 -43.78
CA LYS A 849 13.57 -46.75 -44.85
C LYS A 849 13.54 -45.25 -44.52
N THR A 850 14.43 -44.50 -45.17
CA THR A 850 14.45 -43.03 -45.14
C THR A 850 14.07 -42.48 -46.52
N PRO A 851 13.41 -41.32 -46.62
CA PRO A 851 12.99 -40.73 -47.89
C PRO A 851 14.18 -40.30 -48.78
N TYR A 852 15.35 -40.07 -48.16
CA TYR A 852 16.60 -39.77 -48.84
C TYR A 852 17.78 -40.38 -48.06
N PRO A 853 18.94 -40.59 -48.71
CA PRO A 853 20.10 -41.15 -48.02
C PRO A 853 20.70 -40.14 -47.02
N VAL A 854 20.77 -40.55 -45.75
CA VAL A 854 21.22 -39.75 -44.60
C VAL A 854 22.34 -40.48 -43.85
N SER A 855 23.32 -39.74 -43.32
CA SER A 855 24.37 -40.27 -42.45
C SER A 855 24.95 -39.17 -41.58
N ALA A 856 25.59 -39.53 -40.45
CA ALA A 856 26.20 -38.55 -39.54
C ALA A 856 27.18 -37.61 -40.27
N LYS A 857 28.00 -38.15 -41.17
CA LYS A 857 28.95 -37.36 -41.99
C LYS A 857 28.26 -36.35 -42.91
N ARG A 858 27.09 -36.67 -43.46
CA ARG A 858 26.31 -35.75 -44.31
C ARG A 858 25.70 -34.62 -43.49
N LEU A 859 25.16 -34.94 -42.31
CA LEU A 859 24.58 -33.94 -41.41
C LEU A 859 25.63 -33.04 -40.78
N ASP A 860 26.82 -33.54 -40.43
CA ASP A 860 27.93 -32.69 -39.96
C ASP A 860 28.33 -31.67 -41.03
N LYS A 861 28.45 -32.08 -42.30
CA LYS A 861 28.77 -31.15 -43.40
C LYS A 861 27.67 -30.08 -43.57
N LEU A 862 26.41 -30.49 -43.54
CA LEU A 862 25.29 -29.55 -43.62
C LEU A 862 25.28 -28.58 -42.43
N TRP A 863 25.62 -29.06 -41.24
CA TRP A 863 25.71 -28.23 -40.04
C TRP A 863 26.80 -27.16 -40.17
N ASP A 864 27.95 -27.48 -40.73
CA ASP A 864 29.04 -26.51 -40.93
C ASP A 864 28.63 -25.37 -41.88
N GLU A 865 27.74 -25.65 -42.84
CA GLU A 865 27.15 -24.64 -43.73
C GLU A 865 26.11 -23.78 -42.97
N LEU A 866 25.21 -24.42 -42.19
CA LEU A 866 24.19 -23.74 -41.39
C LEU A 866 24.78 -22.87 -40.27
N ALA A 867 25.86 -23.31 -39.62
CA ALA A 867 26.49 -22.58 -38.52
C ALA A 867 27.11 -21.24 -38.97
N ARG A 868 27.42 -21.10 -40.25
CA ARG A 868 27.98 -19.86 -40.85
C ARG A 868 26.91 -18.86 -41.27
N GLN A 869 25.64 -19.27 -41.36
CA GLN A 869 24.55 -18.37 -41.72
C GLN A 869 24.20 -17.49 -40.50
N PRO A 870 23.97 -16.18 -40.70
CA PRO A 870 23.53 -15.31 -39.62
C PRO A 870 22.18 -15.79 -39.07
N LEU A 871 22.03 -15.77 -37.75
CA LEU A 871 20.72 -15.90 -37.13
C LEU A 871 20.01 -14.56 -37.29
N VAL A 872 18.85 -14.56 -37.93
CA VAL A 872 17.95 -13.39 -38.00
C VAL A 872 17.12 -13.33 -36.72
#